data_AF-E8PRJ6-F1
#
_entry.id   AF-E8PRJ6-F1
#
_cell.length_a   1.000
_cell.length_b   1.000
_cell.length_c   1.000
_cell.angle_alpha   90.00
_cell.angle_beta   90.00
_cell.angle_gamma   90.00
#
_symmetry.space_group_name_H-M   'P 1'
#
loop_
_entity.id
_entity.type
_entity.pdbx_description
1 polymer ?
#
loop_
_entity_poly.entity_id
_entity_poly.type
_entity_poly.pdbx_seq_one_letter_code
_entity_poly.pdbx_strand_id
1 'polypeptide(L)'
;MEQQQDQVARPAIAPADELIAQTLRMYRAGAEPAEGNQSLAALTETTLGFELPADWTGRVQVQANVEVEHDGERSVVPAGDREPEFWGVYANHAWGGHQWLADFAGPDAQTNAEALADRLAVIDAYATANEYEQAAKFARIHEERVRRDPNSTDEDRVAAKEARKAAEGTAMLHDEDLQRRIADYEREQQEMAQAMNAAEQPAAAQAPAKPERAYLNVPFKEKDEVKALGARWDRQERAWYVPAGVDPAPFAKWAREGATAAVEARAEAQPTQPTAERPNAAQERVYLAVPYGERQVAKAAGAQWDKVAKSWYAGPNADMGKLQRWLPDNVPTQQSPAVTPEDEFAEALKSMGCVVTPGGEHPIMDGKKHRIETEGDKKGEKSGFYVGHLDGHPAGYIKNNRTGVEMKWKAKGYALDPAEKAKMQAEAAAKLAARAEEQERQHEATAQRIGRQAQSLVPITEPTPYLRDKGLQVHAGVLTDQEGQKTYIPAYDADGKQWTMQYIQEDGTKRFAKDSRKEGCFHVVGGMDALAAAPALVIGEGYATAATVAEALGHATVAAFDSGNLQAVAEALHAKFPDKPVVIAGDDDRQVQITQGVNPGRTKAQEAAKAVGGKAIFPIFAPGENAYPKELPPITPENYRNHLHAEKRLADAAAGKVQLSEADTAKLKESLLNDGQLAALSNMKKHTDFNDLSERSSLGKDGVERQVRSAVGKVLLDEGQRQKVQQLKQQDIEQQEQRQRRARTY
;
A
#
# COMPACT_ATOMS: atom_id res chain seq x y z
N MET A 1 36.33 10.23 3.01
CA MET A 1 35.50 9.09 2.58
C MET A 1 34.08 9.39 3.00
N GLU A 2 33.42 10.25 2.23
CA GLU A 2 31.98 10.39 2.27
C GLU A 2 31.42 9.25 1.42
N GLN A 3 30.42 8.56 1.94
CA GLN A 3 29.61 7.65 1.12
C GLN A 3 28.91 8.52 0.08
N GLN A 4 29.35 8.40 -1.16
CA GLN A 4 28.59 8.81 -2.35
C GLN A 4 27.18 8.23 -2.21
N GLN A 5 26.22 9.06 -1.81
CA GLN A 5 24.91 8.93 -2.43
C GLN A 5 25.14 9.46 -3.83
N ASP A 6 25.27 8.56 -4.80
CA ASP A 6 25.31 8.91 -6.21
C ASP A 6 24.03 9.67 -6.54
N GLN A 7 24.10 11.02 -6.44
CA GLN A 7 23.16 11.86 -7.16
C GLN A 7 23.37 11.48 -8.62
N VAL A 8 22.33 10.91 -9.23
CA VAL A 8 22.39 10.54 -10.64
C VAL A 8 22.81 11.79 -11.41
N ALA A 9 23.96 11.70 -12.07
CA ALA A 9 24.55 12.82 -12.79
C ALA A 9 23.53 13.34 -13.81
N ARG A 10 23.26 14.65 -13.77
CA ARG A 10 22.35 15.30 -14.71
C ARG A 10 22.94 15.15 -16.12
N PRO A 11 22.21 14.53 -17.08
CA PRO A 11 22.67 14.47 -18.46
C PRO A 11 22.85 15.88 -19.02
N ALA A 12 23.95 16.13 -19.73
CA ALA A 12 24.09 17.39 -20.46
C ALA A 12 22.97 17.53 -21.52
N ILE A 13 22.51 18.76 -21.72
CA ILE A 13 21.48 19.10 -22.72
C ILE A 13 22.02 20.21 -23.63
N ALA A 14 21.76 20.10 -24.94
CA ALA A 14 22.16 21.13 -25.89
C ALA A 14 21.26 22.38 -25.74
N PRO A 15 21.75 23.61 -26.00
CA PRO A 15 20.94 24.82 -25.84
C PRO A 15 19.62 24.81 -26.65
N ALA A 16 19.62 24.20 -27.85
CA ALA A 16 18.41 24.06 -28.67
C ALA A 16 17.40 23.08 -28.05
N ASP A 17 17.87 21.99 -27.43
CA ASP A 17 17.04 21.00 -26.75
C ASP A 17 16.50 21.55 -25.42
N GLU A 18 17.28 22.38 -24.74
CA GLU A 18 16.84 23.10 -23.55
C GLU A 18 15.71 24.07 -23.85
N LEU A 19 15.77 24.76 -25.00
CA LEU A 19 14.67 25.61 -25.47
C LEU A 19 13.39 24.78 -25.71
N ILE A 20 13.50 23.61 -26.33
CA ILE A 20 12.36 22.68 -26.48
C ILE A 20 11.80 22.28 -25.12
N ALA A 21 12.66 21.92 -24.16
CA ALA A 21 12.23 21.52 -22.81
C ALA A 21 11.48 22.64 -22.07
N GLN A 22 11.96 23.89 -22.20
CA GLN A 22 11.28 25.07 -21.64
C GLN A 22 9.91 25.30 -22.28
N THR A 23 9.83 25.25 -23.61
CA THR A 23 8.56 25.39 -24.33
C THR A 23 7.58 24.28 -23.95
N LEU A 24 8.03 23.03 -23.89
CA LEU A 24 7.20 21.88 -23.50
C LEU A 24 6.68 22.02 -22.06
N ARG A 25 7.51 22.53 -21.13
CA ARG A 25 7.09 22.84 -19.75
C ARG A 25 5.96 23.88 -19.71
N MET A 26 6.04 24.93 -20.54
CA MET A 26 4.99 25.96 -20.63
C MET A 26 3.66 25.37 -21.12
N TYR A 27 3.69 24.52 -22.14
CA TYR A 27 2.49 23.84 -22.66
C TYR A 27 1.85 22.94 -21.58
N ARG A 28 2.66 22.20 -20.83
CA ARG A 28 2.18 21.35 -19.72
C ARG A 28 1.58 22.15 -18.56
N ALA A 29 2.02 23.39 -18.38
CA ALA A 29 1.46 24.32 -17.40
C ALA A 29 0.20 25.05 -17.91
N GLY A 30 -0.25 24.79 -19.14
CA GLY A 30 -1.42 25.44 -19.74
C GLY A 30 -1.18 26.89 -20.15
N ALA A 31 0.08 27.31 -20.33
CA ALA A 31 0.43 28.65 -20.80
C ALA A 31 0.47 28.70 -22.33
N GLU A 32 -0.16 29.72 -22.93
CA GLU A 32 -0.04 29.96 -24.37
C GLU A 32 1.31 30.65 -24.71
N PRO A 33 1.94 30.32 -25.85
CA PRO A 33 3.15 31.01 -26.29
C PRO A 33 2.87 32.49 -26.54
N ALA A 34 3.76 33.37 -26.08
CA ALA A 34 3.66 34.81 -26.34
C ALA A 34 3.68 35.12 -27.85
N GLU A 35 2.96 36.17 -28.28
CA GLU A 35 2.95 36.62 -29.68
C GLU A 35 4.39 36.81 -30.20
N GLY A 36 4.77 36.04 -31.22
CA GLY A 36 6.09 36.05 -31.83
C GLY A 36 7.01 34.87 -31.48
N ASN A 37 6.65 34.02 -30.51
CA ASN A 37 7.38 32.78 -30.23
C ASN A 37 6.98 31.65 -31.20
N GLN A 38 7.96 30.82 -31.59
CA GLN A 38 7.69 29.61 -32.40
C GLN A 38 6.82 28.61 -31.61
N SER A 39 5.87 27.96 -32.30
CA SER A 39 5.10 26.86 -31.71
C SER A 39 6.01 25.68 -31.38
N LEU A 40 5.59 24.81 -30.45
CA LEU A 40 6.35 23.61 -30.09
C LEU A 40 6.66 22.77 -31.34
N ALA A 41 5.65 22.56 -32.20
CA ALA A 41 5.78 21.83 -33.45
C ALA A 41 6.85 22.43 -34.38
N ALA A 42 6.80 23.75 -34.64
CA ALA A 42 7.76 24.43 -35.50
C ALA A 42 9.20 24.41 -34.94
N LEU A 43 9.33 24.54 -33.62
CA LEU A 43 10.62 24.48 -32.94
C LEU A 43 11.24 23.07 -33.03
N THR A 44 10.43 22.03 -32.82
CA THR A 44 10.88 20.63 -32.89
C THR A 44 11.18 20.23 -34.33
N GLU A 45 10.39 20.66 -35.31
CA GLU A 45 10.66 20.42 -36.73
C GLU A 45 12.05 21.00 -37.11
N THR A 46 12.34 22.22 -36.68
CA THR A 46 13.60 22.90 -36.99
C THR A 46 14.82 22.26 -36.31
N THR A 47 14.65 21.74 -35.07
CA THR A 47 15.77 21.29 -34.21
C THR A 47 15.97 19.76 -34.21
N LEU A 48 14.88 19.01 -34.38
CA LEU A 48 14.85 17.54 -34.36
C LEU A 48 14.57 16.95 -35.76
N GLY A 49 14.02 17.73 -36.69
CA GLY A 49 13.62 17.26 -38.02
C GLY A 49 12.25 16.58 -38.07
N PHE A 50 11.46 16.72 -37.00
CA PHE A 50 10.09 16.22 -36.90
C PHE A 50 9.29 17.01 -35.84
N GLU A 51 7.97 17.00 -35.96
CA GLU A 51 7.07 17.64 -34.99
C GLU A 51 6.77 16.72 -33.79
N LEU A 52 6.98 17.22 -32.56
CA LEU A 52 6.47 16.56 -31.36
C LEU A 52 5.03 17.01 -31.06
N PRO A 53 4.13 16.09 -30.68
CA PRO A 53 2.77 16.47 -30.32
C PRO A 53 2.73 17.23 -28.98
N ALA A 54 1.82 18.20 -28.88
CA ALA A 54 1.67 19.03 -27.68
C ALA A 54 1.24 18.23 -26.44
N ASP A 55 0.53 17.11 -26.63
CA ASP A 55 0.09 16.18 -25.58
C ASP A 55 1.06 15.00 -25.37
N TRP A 56 2.30 15.12 -25.87
CA TRP A 56 3.33 14.10 -25.67
C TRP A 56 3.60 13.87 -24.17
N THR A 57 3.45 12.61 -23.77
CA THR A 57 3.59 12.15 -22.37
C THR A 57 5.03 12.10 -21.86
N GLY A 58 6.01 12.41 -22.72
CA GLY A 58 7.43 12.20 -22.42
C GLY A 58 7.92 10.78 -22.67
N ARG A 59 7.02 9.85 -23.01
CA ARG A 59 7.38 8.46 -23.34
C ARG A 59 7.57 8.28 -24.84
N VAL A 60 8.59 7.50 -25.18
CA VAL A 60 8.90 7.10 -26.56
C VAL A 60 8.99 5.58 -26.63
N GLN A 61 8.62 5.05 -27.78
CA GLN A 61 8.76 3.64 -28.11
C GLN A 61 9.72 3.49 -29.29
N VAL A 62 10.77 2.70 -29.09
CA VAL A 62 11.67 2.24 -30.16
C VAL A 62 11.20 0.86 -30.58
N GLN A 63 10.92 0.65 -31.86
CA GLN A 63 10.35 -0.60 -32.38
C GLN A 63 11.14 -1.11 -33.59
N ALA A 64 11.52 -2.38 -33.53
CA ALA A 64 12.05 -3.14 -34.65
C ALA A 64 10.91 -3.43 -35.65
N ASN A 65 11.10 -3.04 -36.91
CA ASN A 65 10.07 -3.07 -37.95
C ASN A 65 10.54 -3.81 -39.20
N VAL A 66 9.56 -4.34 -39.94
CA VAL A 66 9.73 -4.90 -41.29
C VAL A 66 8.55 -4.47 -42.16
N GLU A 67 8.80 -4.25 -43.45
CA GLU A 67 7.72 -4.02 -44.41
C GLU A 67 7.13 -5.36 -44.85
N VAL A 68 5.80 -5.46 -44.83
CA VAL A 68 5.07 -6.63 -45.32
C VAL A 68 4.08 -6.16 -46.38
N GLU A 69 4.17 -6.77 -47.56
CA GLU A 69 3.22 -6.58 -48.65
C GLU A 69 2.13 -7.65 -48.56
N HIS A 70 0.86 -7.21 -48.46
CA HIS A 70 -0.30 -8.08 -48.47
C HIS A 70 -1.35 -7.49 -49.42
N ASP A 71 -1.83 -8.29 -50.38
CA ASP A 71 -2.77 -7.85 -51.43
C ASP A 71 -2.33 -6.60 -52.24
N GLY A 72 -1.02 -6.39 -52.41
CA GLY A 72 -0.45 -5.26 -53.15
C GLY A 72 -0.34 -3.95 -52.36
N GLU A 73 -0.70 -3.97 -51.07
CA GLU A 73 -0.54 -2.84 -50.16
C GLU A 73 0.62 -3.11 -49.18
N ARG A 74 1.53 -2.14 -49.05
CA ARG A 74 2.68 -2.23 -48.14
C ARG A 74 2.29 -1.72 -46.76
N SER A 75 2.55 -2.53 -45.74
CA SER A 75 2.29 -2.18 -44.35
C SER A 75 3.54 -2.39 -43.49
N VAL A 76 3.77 -1.50 -42.53
CA VAL A 76 4.84 -1.63 -41.54
C VAL A 76 4.31 -2.40 -40.35
N VAL A 77 4.97 -3.48 -39.98
CA VAL A 77 4.62 -4.29 -38.80
C VAL A 77 5.83 -4.54 -37.92
N PRO A 78 5.64 -4.84 -36.62
CA PRO A 78 6.73 -5.24 -35.75
C PRO A 78 7.45 -6.48 -36.30
N ALA A 79 8.79 -6.48 -36.23
CA ALA A 79 9.63 -7.54 -36.77
C ALA A 79 9.35 -8.91 -36.12
N GLY A 80 9.07 -8.92 -34.80
CA GLY A 80 8.87 -10.15 -34.02
C GLY A 80 10.16 -10.97 -33.95
N ASP A 81 10.11 -12.23 -34.42
CA ASP A 81 11.29 -13.11 -34.51
C ASP A 81 12.11 -12.92 -35.80
N ARG A 82 11.68 -12.02 -36.71
CA ARG A 82 12.41 -11.72 -37.96
C ARG A 82 13.52 -10.71 -37.70
N GLU A 83 14.57 -10.73 -38.53
CA GLU A 83 15.55 -9.65 -38.54
C GLU A 83 14.85 -8.33 -38.94
N PRO A 84 15.07 -7.23 -38.17
CA PRO A 84 14.47 -5.94 -38.49
C PRO A 84 15.09 -5.36 -39.76
N GLU A 85 14.23 -4.82 -40.62
CA GLU A 85 14.66 -4.05 -41.80
C GLU A 85 15.01 -2.61 -41.42
N PHE A 86 14.31 -2.06 -40.42
CA PHE A 86 14.55 -0.74 -39.87
C PHE A 86 14.01 -0.62 -38.43
N TRP A 87 14.34 0.48 -37.77
CA TRP A 87 13.91 0.80 -36.41
C TRP A 87 13.15 2.13 -36.39
N GLY A 88 11.89 2.09 -35.96
CA GLY A 88 11.05 3.28 -35.83
C GLY A 88 11.01 3.83 -34.40
N VAL A 89 10.94 5.15 -34.27
CA VAL A 89 10.75 5.86 -33.00
C VAL A 89 9.38 6.53 -32.99
N TYR A 90 8.60 6.28 -31.93
CA TYR A 90 7.22 6.76 -31.80
C TYR A 90 7.02 7.51 -30.47
N ALA A 91 6.36 8.66 -30.51
CA ALA A 91 5.93 9.42 -29.34
C ALA A 91 4.59 8.92 -28.80
N ASN A 92 4.44 8.80 -27.48
CA ASN A 92 3.18 8.42 -26.86
C ASN A 92 2.32 9.63 -26.48
N HIS A 93 1.07 9.62 -26.91
CA HIS A 93 0.06 10.60 -26.55
C HIS A 93 -0.58 10.33 -25.18
N ALA A 94 -1.17 11.37 -24.59
CA ALA A 94 -1.87 11.27 -23.31
C ALA A 94 -3.13 10.37 -23.38
N TRP A 95 -3.78 10.30 -24.54
CA TRP A 95 -4.93 9.43 -24.80
C TRP A 95 -4.55 7.97 -25.13
N GLY A 96 -3.26 7.64 -25.12
CA GLY A 96 -2.76 6.26 -25.27
C GLY A 96 -2.38 5.83 -26.68
N GLY A 97 -2.44 6.73 -27.68
CA GLY A 97 -1.95 6.46 -29.04
C GLY A 97 -0.45 6.74 -29.23
N HIS A 98 0.04 6.40 -30.42
CA HIS A 98 1.43 6.59 -30.84
C HIS A 98 1.51 7.45 -32.10
N GLN A 99 2.44 8.40 -32.14
CA GLN A 99 2.78 9.19 -33.32
C GLN A 99 4.18 8.80 -33.80
N TRP A 100 4.31 8.51 -35.09
CA TRP A 100 5.62 8.27 -35.73
C TRP A 100 6.47 9.54 -35.73
N LEU A 101 7.76 9.40 -35.41
CA LEU A 101 8.73 10.51 -35.40
C LEU A 101 9.81 10.33 -36.46
N ALA A 102 10.47 9.16 -36.51
CA ALA A 102 11.58 8.91 -37.41
C ALA A 102 11.85 7.40 -37.56
N ASP A 103 12.38 7.02 -38.72
CA ASP A 103 12.87 5.67 -39.01
C ASP A 103 14.39 5.67 -39.28
N PHE A 104 15.06 4.61 -38.82
CA PHE A 104 16.48 4.40 -39.00
C PHE A 104 16.71 3.04 -39.67
N ALA A 105 17.48 3.02 -40.76
CA ALA A 105 17.82 1.82 -41.50
C ALA A 105 19.35 1.67 -41.64
N GLY A 106 19.83 0.44 -41.87
CA GLY A 106 21.24 0.13 -42.00
C GLY A 106 21.90 -0.41 -40.72
N PRO A 107 23.25 -0.59 -40.73
CA PRO A 107 23.96 -1.33 -39.69
C PRO A 107 23.84 -0.73 -38.28
N ASP A 108 23.73 0.60 -38.19
CA ASP A 108 23.64 1.35 -36.93
C ASP A 108 22.20 1.78 -36.60
N ALA A 109 21.20 1.21 -37.28
CA ALA A 109 19.80 1.63 -37.18
C ALA A 109 19.27 1.61 -35.73
N GLN A 110 19.51 0.51 -35.01
CA GLN A 110 19.09 0.38 -33.61
C GLN A 110 19.76 1.44 -32.73
N THR A 111 21.07 1.60 -32.85
CA THR A 111 21.86 2.56 -32.08
C THR A 111 21.39 3.99 -32.30
N ASN A 112 21.08 4.36 -33.56
CA ASN A 112 20.59 5.69 -33.90
C ASN A 112 19.17 5.95 -33.37
N ALA A 113 18.28 4.95 -33.46
CA ALA A 113 16.93 5.03 -32.89
C ALA A 113 16.95 5.17 -31.36
N GLU A 114 17.81 4.41 -30.68
CA GLU A 114 18.03 4.50 -29.24
C GLU A 114 18.66 5.83 -28.83
N ALA A 115 19.60 6.37 -29.62
CA ALA A 115 20.19 7.70 -29.37
C ALA A 115 19.14 8.82 -29.48
N LEU A 116 18.21 8.72 -30.43
CA LEU A 116 17.09 9.66 -30.52
C LEU A 116 16.16 9.55 -29.31
N ALA A 117 15.81 8.32 -28.90
CA ALA A 117 14.99 8.08 -27.72
C ALA A 117 15.62 8.65 -26.44
N ASP A 118 16.94 8.48 -26.28
CA ASP A 118 17.71 9.05 -25.17
C ASP A 118 17.70 10.58 -25.19
N ARG A 119 17.86 11.20 -26.36
CA ARG A 119 17.79 12.68 -26.52
C ARG A 119 16.42 13.21 -26.11
N LEU A 120 15.34 12.55 -26.55
CA LEU A 120 13.97 12.90 -26.19
C LEU A 120 13.70 12.70 -24.69
N ALA A 121 14.19 11.61 -24.09
CA ALA A 121 14.05 11.38 -22.66
C ALA A 121 14.74 12.48 -21.82
N VAL A 122 15.90 12.98 -22.26
CA VAL A 122 16.57 14.11 -21.62
C VAL A 122 15.73 15.39 -21.74
N ILE A 123 15.20 15.70 -22.93
CA ILE A 123 14.30 16.85 -23.13
C ILE A 123 13.09 16.77 -22.18
N ASP A 124 12.44 15.60 -22.07
CA ASP A 124 11.30 15.40 -21.16
C ASP A 124 11.67 15.59 -19.68
N ALA A 125 12.83 15.06 -19.26
CA ALA A 125 13.31 15.22 -17.91
C ALA A 125 13.56 16.71 -17.58
N TYR A 126 14.15 17.46 -18.52
CA TYR A 126 14.34 18.90 -18.37
C TYR A 126 13.03 19.71 -18.46
N ALA A 127 12.00 19.20 -19.15
CA ALA A 127 10.67 19.81 -19.19
C ALA A 127 9.87 19.58 -17.89
N THR A 128 10.26 18.62 -17.05
CA THR A 128 9.57 18.29 -15.81
C THR A 128 9.81 19.37 -14.75
N ALA A 129 8.73 19.85 -14.10
CA ALA A 129 8.79 20.97 -13.16
C ALA A 129 9.16 20.55 -11.74
N ASN A 130 8.65 19.39 -11.28
CA ASN A 130 8.97 18.86 -9.96
C ASN A 130 10.39 18.30 -9.96
N GLU A 131 11.25 18.82 -9.09
CA GLU A 131 12.67 18.43 -9.00
C GLU A 131 12.87 16.95 -8.65
N TYR A 132 11.97 16.37 -7.86
CA TYR A 132 12.05 14.96 -7.46
C TYR A 132 11.61 14.04 -8.61
N GLU A 133 10.54 14.40 -9.33
CA GLU A 133 10.12 13.67 -10.53
C GLU A 133 11.18 13.77 -11.63
N GLN A 134 11.77 14.96 -11.80
CA GLN A 134 12.90 15.19 -12.70
C GLN A 134 14.11 14.32 -12.33
N ALA A 135 14.47 14.23 -11.05
CA ALA A 135 15.54 13.35 -10.59
C ALA A 135 15.25 11.86 -10.86
N ALA A 136 13.99 11.43 -10.69
CA ALA A 136 13.58 10.07 -11.04
C ALA A 136 13.69 9.78 -12.54
N LYS A 137 13.38 10.76 -13.40
CA LYS A 137 13.57 10.66 -14.85
C LYS A 137 15.06 10.58 -15.23
N PHE A 138 15.93 11.38 -14.62
CA PHE A 138 17.38 11.26 -14.82
C PHE A 138 17.91 9.88 -14.42
N ALA A 139 17.44 9.34 -13.29
CA ALA A 139 17.79 8.01 -12.82
C ALA A 139 17.37 6.89 -13.80
N ARG A 140 16.20 7.02 -14.42
CA ARG A 140 15.74 6.09 -15.45
C ARG A 140 16.60 6.15 -16.72
N ILE A 141 16.96 7.35 -17.18
CA ILE A 141 17.87 7.54 -18.33
C ILE A 141 19.23 6.90 -18.04
N HIS A 142 19.76 7.09 -16.84
CA HIS A 142 21.02 6.49 -16.43
C HIS A 142 20.97 4.96 -16.39
N GLU A 143 19.92 4.36 -15.80
CA GLU A 143 19.72 2.90 -15.80
C GLU A 143 19.63 2.33 -17.22
N GLU A 144 18.91 2.98 -18.13
CA GLU A 144 18.80 2.52 -19.52
C GLU A 144 20.14 2.55 -20.25
N ARG A 145 20.94 3.61 -20.06
CA ARG A 145 22.30 3.71 -20.63
C ARG A 145 23.23 2.64 -20.10
N VAL A 146 23.26 2.44 -18.78
CA VAL A 146 24.08 1.39 -18.13
C VAL A 146 23.62 0.00 -18.56
N ARG A 147 22.32 -0.22 -18.75
CA ARG A 147 21.80 -1.51 -19.24
C ARG A 147 22.22 -1.81 -20.68
N ARG A 148 22.27 -0.79 -21.53
CA ARG A 148 22.60 -0.91 -22.97
C ARG A 148 24.10 -0.91 -23.24
N ASP A 149 24.91 -0.32 -22.36
CA ASP A 149 26.36 -0.31 -22.52
C ASP A 149 26.93 -1.74 -22.37
N PRO A 150 27.57 -2.29 -23.42
CA PRO A 150 28.17 -3.63 -23.38
C PRO A 150 29.36 -3.72 -22.40
N ASN A 151 29.92 -2.59 -21.96
CA ASN A 151 31.02 -2.55 -20.99
C ASN A 151 30.54 -2.43 -19.54
N SER A 152 29.24 -2.20 -19.29
CA SER A 152 28.69 -2.07 -17.94
C SER A 152 28.58 -3.43 -17.24
N THR A 153 29.12 -3.50 -16.02
CA THR A 153 29.13 -4.70 -15.20
C THR A 153 27.76 -4.98 -14.57
N ASP A 154 27.56 -6.19 -14.03
CA ASP A 154 26.35 -6.51 -13.27
C ASP A 154 26.21 -5.63 -12.02
N GLU A 155 27.32 -5.21 -11.41
CA GLU A 155 27.32 -4.27 -10.28
C GLU A 155 26.82 -2.88 -10.70
N ASP A 156 27.27 -2.37 -11.85
CA ASP A 156 26.81 -1.08 -12.39
C ASP A 156 25.31 -1.11 -12.71
N ARG A 157 24.84 -2.21 -13.32
CA ARG A 157 23.40 -2.41 -13.64
C ARG A 157 22.54 -2.44 -12.38
N VAL A 158 23.02 -3.10 -11.32
CA VAL A 158 22.32 -3.14 -10.02
C VAL A 158 22.35 -1.78 -9.34
N ALA A 159 23.48 -1.07 -9.34
CA ALA A 159 23.61 0.26 -8.76
C ALA A 159 22.68 1.28 -9.43
N ALA A 160 22.64 1.30 -10.76
CA ALA A 160 21.75 2.19 -11.52
C ALA A 160 20.27 1.89 -11.25
N LYS A 161 19.91 0.60 -11.13
CA LYS A 161 18.55 0.17 -10.77
C LYS A 161 18.14 0.61 -9.36
N GLU A 162 19.05 0.51 -8.39
CA GLU A 162 18.79 0.96 -7.01
C GLU A 162 18.71 2.49 -6.93
N ALA A 163 19.56 3.22 -7.67
CA ALA A 163 19.48 4.67 -7.79
C ALA A 163 18.13 5.13 -8.37
N ARG A 164 17.61 4.46 -9.42
CA ARG A 164 16.26 4.72 -9.94
C ARG A 164 15.18 4.47 -8.90
N LYS A 165 15.19 3.33 -8.19
CA LYS A 165 14.20 3.04 -7.16
C LYS A 165 14.22 4.07 -6.03
N ALA A 166 15.41 4.51 -5.61
CA ALA A 166 15.57 5.53 -4.59
C ALA A 166 15.01 6.88 -5.05
N ALA A 167 15.31 7.29 -6.28
CA ALA A 167 14.80 8.52 -6.87
C ALA A 167 13.27 8.50 -7.06
N GLU A 168 12.71 7.40 -7.57
CA GLU A 168 11.25 7.22 -7.70
C GLU A 168 10.54 7.17 -6.34
N GLY A 169 11.13 6.50 -5.34
CA GLY A 169 10.60 6.50 -3.98
C GLY A 169 10.61 7.90 -3.36
N THR A 170 11.66 8.68 -3.61
CA THR A 170 11.74 10.07 -3.17
C THR A 170 10.71 10.94 -3.89
N ALA A 171 10.53 10.78 -5.20
CA ALA A 171 9.51 11.48 -5.98
C ALA A 171 8.09 11.17 -5.49
N MET A 172 7.79 9.90 -5.20
CA MET A 172 6.50 9.49 -4.66
C MET A 172 6.20 10.14 -3.30
N LEU A 173 7.19 10.25 -2.41
CA LEU A 173 7.03 10.90 -1.10
C LEU A 173 6.85 12.44 -1.18
N HIS A 174 7.29 13.03 -2.28
CA HIS A 174 7.19 14.47 -2.55
C HIS A 174 6.17 14.81 -3.63
N ASP A 175 5.23 13.88 -3.87
CA ASP A 175 4.06 14.09 -4.71
C ASP A 175 3.03 14.94 -3.96
N GLU A 176 2.60 16.05 -4.55
CA GLU A 176 1.70 17.00 -3.91
C GLU A 176 0.31 16.41 -3.62
N ASP A 177 -0.19 15.50 -4.47
CA ASP A 177 -1.49 14.86 -4.26
C ASP A 177 -1.42 13.86 -3.11
N LEU A 178 -0.34 13.08 -3.03
CA LEU A 178 -0.09 12.18 -1.90
C LEU A 178 0.07 12.95 -0.58
N GLN A 179 0.80 14.07 -0.58
CA GLN A 179 0.96 14.91 0.60
C GLN A 179 -0.36 15.55 1.05
N ARG A 180 -1.20 16.00 0.11
CA ARG A 180 -2.56 16.49 0.42
C ARG A 180 -3.41 15.40 1.02
N ARG A 181 -3.39 14.19 0.46
CA ARG A 181 -4.12 13.04 1.00
C ARG A 181 -3.65 12.63 2.40
N ILE A 182 -2.35 12.69 2.67
CA ILE A 182 -1.80 12.45 4.01
C ILE A 182 -2.28 13.54 4.97
N ALA A 183 -2.21 14.82 4.58
CA ALA A 183 -2.65 15.93 5.40
C ALA A 183 -4.17 15.91 5.67
N ASP A 184 -4.97 15.50 4.69
CA ASP A 184 -6.42 15.34 4.83
C ASP A 184 -6.76 14.17 5.76
N TYR A 185 -6.06 13.03 5.61
CA TYR A 185 -6.19 11.89 6.51
C TYR A 185 -5.79 12.23 7.95
N GLU A 186 -4.69 12.97 8.13
CA GLU A 186 -4.26 13.43 9.45
C GLU A 186 -5.26 14.42 10.07
N ARG A 187 -5.88 15.28 9.26
CA ARG A 187 -6.94 16.19 9.69
C ARG A 187 -8.19 15.42 10.11
N GLU A 188 -8.62 14.43 9.34
CA GLU A 188 -9.73 13.54 9.69
C GLU A 188 -9.46 12.76 10.99
N GLN A 189 -8.23 12.28 11.18
CA GLN A 189 -7.81 11.62 12.43
C GLN A 189 -7.82 12.59 13.62
N GLN A 190 -7.35 13.82 13.42
CA GLN A 190 -7.41 14.87 14.46
C GLN A 190 -8.85 15.27 14.77
N GLU A 191 -9.72 15.39 13.77
CA GLU A 191 -11.14 15.67 13.95
C GLU A 191 -11.87 14.51 14.66
N MET A 192 -11.54 13.25 14.34
CA MET A 192 -12.03 12.07 15.08
C MET A 192 -11.52 12.06 16.53
N ALA A 193 -10.24 12.37 16.76
CA ALA A 193 -9.66 12.44 18.10
C ALA A 193 -10.24 13.60 18.92
N GLN A 194 -10.53 14.74 18.29
CA GLN A 194 -11.20 15.88 18.93
C GLN A 194 -12.68 15.59 19.17
N ALA A 195 -13.36 14.88 18.27
CA ALA A 195 -14.75 14.45 18.47
C ALA A 195 -14.87 13.40 19.57
N MET A 196 -13.89 12.48 19.69
CA MET A 196 -13.81 11.54 20.82
C MET A 196 -13.52 12.27 22.14
N ASN A 197 -12.60 13.24 22.16
CA ASN A 197 -12.34 14.06 23.36
C ASN A 197 -13.53 14.97 23.74
N ALA A 198 -14.31 15.46 22.76
CA ALA A 198 -15.50 16.27 22.99
C ALA A 198 -16.69 15.42 23.48
N ALA A 199 -16.78 14.15 23.06
CA ALA A 199 -17.77 13.20 23.56
C ALA A 199 -17.44 12.68 24.98
N GLU A 200 -16.19 12.85 25.45
CA GLU A 200 -15.74 12.47 26.80
C GLU A 200 -15.76 13.63 27.81
N GLN A 201 -16.27 14.81 27.48
CA GLN A 201 -16.55 15.86 28.46
C GLN A 201 -17.98 15.75 29.00
N PRO A 202 -18.19 15.34 30.26
CA PRO A 202 -19.48 15.55 30.91
C PRO A 202 -19.64 17.04 31.18
N ALA A 203 -20.73 17.61 30.68
CA ALA A 203 -21.21 18.93 31.07
C ALA A 203 -21.26 19.02 32.60
N ALA A 204 -20.57 20.02 33.15
CA ALA A 204 -20.48 20.27 34.58
C ALA A 204 -21.85 20.61 35.17
N ALA A 205 -22.57 19.60 35.62
CA ALA A 205 -23.59 19.71 36.66
C ALA A 205 -23.06 18.98 37.90
N GLN A 206 -22.99 19.72 39.00
CA GLN A 206 -22.44 19.31 40.30
C GLN A 206 -23.06 17.99 40.78
N ALA A 207 -22.21 16.98 41.01
CA ALA A 207 -22.55 15.76 41.74
C ALA A 207 -21.41 15.43 42.74
N PRO A 208 -21.74 14.89 43.93
CA PRO A 208 -20.88 14.99 45.12
C PRO A 208 -19.69 14.03 45.08
N ALA A 209 -18.63 14.40 45.80
CA ALA A 209 -17.41 13.62 45.96
C ALA A 209 -17.71 12.15 46.36
N LYS A 210 -17.09 11.20 45.64
CA LYS A 210 -17.10 9.78 46.00
C LYS A 210 -16.36 9.59 47.34
N PRO A 211 -16.91 8.84 48.30
CA PRO A 211 -16.22 8.56 49.56
C PRO A 211 -15.00 7.66 49.30
N GLU A 212 -13.87 7.97 49.93
CA GLU A 212 -12.67 7.12 49.96
C GLU A 212 -13.05 5.71 50.46
N ARG A 213 -12.73 4.68 49.65
CA ARG A 213 -12.97 3.27 49.99
C ARG A 213 -11.65 2.62 50.37
N ALA A 214 -11.58 2.01 51.55
CA ALA A 214 -10.40 1.27 52.00
C ALA A 214 -10.46 -0.18 51.48
N TYR A 215 -9.52 -0.54 50.58
CA TYR A 215 -9.46 -1.88 49.97
C TYR A 215 -8.67 -2.88 50.82
N LEU A 216 -9.14 -4.13 50.82
CA LEU A 216 -8.62 -5.25 51.61
C LEU A 216 -7.98 -6.32 50.71
N ASN A 217 -6.94 -6.98 51.21
CA ASN A 217 -6.32 -8.14 50.57
C ASN A 217 -6.84 -9.43 51.21
N VAL A 218 -7.90 -10.00 50.63
CA VAL A 218 -8.62 -11.14 51.23
C VAL A 218 -8.38 -12.42 50.43
N PRO A 219 -7.73 -13.45 51.00
CA PRO A 219 -7.62 -14.77 50.39
C PRO A 219 -9.00 -15.39 50.11
N PHE A 220 -9.14 -16.12 49.00
CA PHE A 220 -10.44 -16.64 48.53
C PHE A 220 -11.21 -17.49 49.57
N LYS A 221 -10.49 -18.18 50.47
CA LYS A 221 -11.08 -19.01 51.54
C LYS A 221 -11.71 -18.19 52.68
N GLU A 222 -11.36 -16.91 52.80
CA GLU A 222 -11.79 -16.02 53.90
C GLU A 222 -12.84 -14.99 53.42
N LYS A 223 -13.30 -15.12 52.16
CA LYS A 223 -14.26 -14.20 51.53
C LYS A 223 -15.60 -14.11 52.27
N ASP A 224 -16.04 -15.22 52.86
CA ASP A 224 -17.33 -15.27 53.55
C ASP A 224 -17.24 -14.62 54.94
N GLU A 225 -16.04 -14.61 55.54
CA GLU A 225 -15.74 -13.98 56.82
C GLU A 225 -15.69 -12.44 56.69
N VAL A 226 -15.00 -11.91 55.66
CA VAL A 226 -14.99 -10.45 55.41
C VAL A 226 -16.35 -9.91 55.00
N LYS A 227 -17.14 -10.71 54.28
CA LYS A 227 -18.51 -10.35 53.89
C LYS A 227 -19.43 -10.31 55.11
N ALA A 228 -19.27 -11.22 56.06
CA ALA A 228 -20.02 -11.24 57.31
C ALA A 228 -19.70 -10.03 58.21
N LEU A 229 -18.47 -9.54 58.17
CA LEU A 229 -18.02 -8.35 58.89
C LEU A 229 -18.46 -7.02 58.24
N GLY A 230 -18.99 -7.06 57.01
CA GLY A 230 -19.55 -5.89 56.31
C GLY A 230 -18.74 -5.36 55.13
N ALA A 231 -17.67 -6.03 54.71
CA ALA A 231 -16.93 -5.66 53.49
C ALA A 231 -17.73 -5.98 52.22
N ARG A 232 -17.50 -5.22 51.15
CA ARG A 232 -18.14 -5.39 49.84
C ARG A 232 -17.13 -5.66 48.74
N TRP A 233 -17.53 -6.41 47.73
CA TRP A 233 -16.69 -6.71 46.57
C TRP A 233 -16.88 -5.66 45.46
N ASP A 234 -15.78 -5.05 45.04
CA ASP A 234 -15.75 -4.18 43.86
C ASP A 234 -15.41 -5.01 42.62
N ARG A 235 -16.33 -5.03 41.64
CA ARG A 235 -16.16 -5.82 40.40
C ARG A 235 -15.19 -5.18 39.41
N GLN A 236 -15.00 -3.87 39.45
CA GLN A 236 -14.06 -3.16 38.57
C GLN A 236 -12.62 -3.36 39.06
N GLU A 237 -12.39 -3.16 40.36
CA GLU A 237 -11.06 -3.33 40.98
C GLU A 237 -10.73 -4.78 41.35
N ARG A 238 -11.73 -5.69 41.25
CA ARG A 238 -11.62 -7.10 41.65
C ARG A 238 -11.03 -7.27 43.06
N ALA A 239 -11.50 -6.46 44.01
CA ALA A 239 -11.02 -6.43 45.39
C ALA A 239 -12.16 -6.20 46.40
N TRP A 240 -11.96 -6.65 47.64
CA TRP A 240 -12.87 -6.35 48.76
C TRP A 240 -12.57 -4.96 49.33
N TYR A 241 -13.58 -4.23 49.81
CA TYR A 241 -13.41 -2.92 50.46
C TYR A 241 -14.36 -2.73 51.64
N VAL A 242 -13.96 -1.88 52.59
CA VAL A 242 -14.79 -1.49 53.75
C VAL A 242 -15.64 -0.26 53.39
N PRO A 243 -16.98 -0.33 53.42
CA PRO A 243 -17.84 0.83 53.18
C PRO A 243 -17.73 1.88 54.29
N ALA A 244 -17.88 3.16 53.95
CA ALA A 244 -17.90 4.25 54.92
C ALA A 244 -19.01 4.05 55.97
N GLY A 245 -18.65 4.06 57.26
CA GLY A 245 -19.55 3.82 58.40
C GLY A 245 -19.44 2.44 59.06
N VAL A 246 -18.63 1.53 58.52
CA VAL A 246 -18.26 0.26 59.17
C VAL A 246 -16.92 0.44 59.88
N ASP A 247 -16.80 -0.01 61.14
CA ASP A 247 -15.56 0.06 61.90
C ASP A 247 -14.45 -0.73 61.18
N PRO A 248 -13.30 -0.11 60.81
CA PRO A 248 -12.22 -0.80 60.13
C PRO A 248 -11.41 -1.73 61.07
N ALA A 249 -11.55 -1.63 62.39
CA ALA A 249 -10.75 -2.39 63.34
C ALA A 249 -10.80 -3.93 63.17
N PRO A 250 -11.97 -4.57 62.88
CA PRO A 250 -12.04 -6.01 62.62
C PRO A 250 -11.37 -6.44 61.31
N PHE A 251 -11.11 -5.50 60.39
CA PHE A 251 -10.50 -5.76 59.09
C PHE A 251 -8.99 -5.57 59.06
N ALA A 252 -8.37 -5.22 60.19
CA ALA A 252 -6.94 -4.95 60.31
C ALA A 252 -6.07 -6.11 59.76
N LYS A 253 -6.52 -7.37 59.93
CA LYS A 253 -5.80 -8.55 59.41
C LYS A 253 -5.78 -8.67 57.88
N TRP A 254 -6.61 -7.91 57.16
CA TRP A 254 -6.67 -7.87 55.69
C TRP A 254 -6.39 -6.47 55.13
N ALA A 255 -6.02 -5.50 55.97
CA ALA A 255 -5.72 -4.14 55.52
C ALA A 255 -4.49 -4.14 54.60
N ARG A 256 -4.59 -3.43 53.47
CA ARG A 256 -3.44 -3.21 52.59
C ARG A 256 -2.54 -2.12 53.18
N GLU A 257 -1.41 -2.50 53.77
CA GLU A 257 -0.31 -1.55 53.98
C GLU A 257 0.41 -1.29 52.64
N GLY A 258 0.89 -0.04 52.46
CA GLY A 258 1.41 0.50 51.20
C GLY A 258 2.59 -0.28 50.59
N ALA A 259 2.71 -0.18 49.26
CA ALA A 259 3.54 -0.98 48.36
C ALA A 259 5.02 -1.16 48.72
N THR A 260 5.56 -2.39 48.56
CA THR A 260 6.71 -2.78 47.69
C THR A 260 7.19 -4.23 47.96
N ALA A 261 7.73 -4.87 46.92
CA ALA A 261 8.63 -6.04 46.88
C ALA A 261 8.08 -7.47 46.62
N ALA A 262 8.88 -8.16 45.79
CA ALA A 262 9.04 -9.61 45.56
C ALA A 262 8.24 -10.30 44.44
N VAL A 263 8.90 -10.33 43.27
CA VAL A 263 8.96 -11.48 42.35
C VAL A 263 9.60 -12.67 43.08
N GLU A 264 9.30 -13.88 42.59
CA GLU A 264 9.87 -15.21 42.89
C GLU A 264 9.14 -16.07 43.92
N ALA A 265 8.27 -16.97 43.42
CA ALA A 265 8.36 -18.39 43.76
C ALA A 265 7.47 -19.26 42.85
N ARG A 266 8.14 -20.22 42.20
CA ARG A 266 7.66 -21.56 41.79
C ARG A 266 6.88 -21.71 40.48
N ALA A 267 7.69 -21.92 39.44
CA ALA A 267 7.48 -23.01 38.48
C ALA A 267 7.27 -24.37 39.18
N GLU A 268 6.35 -25.18 38.65
CA GLU A 268 6.59 -26.59 38.26
C GLU A 268 5.26 -27.25 37.83
N ALA A 269 5.24 -27.78 36.60
CA ALA A 269 4.67 -29.06 36.17
C ALA A 269 4.04 -28.97 34.75
N GLN A 270 4.82 -29.41 33.76
CA GLN A 270 4.31 -29.96 32.49
C GLN A 270 4.22 -31.50 32.59
N PRO A 271 3.41 -32.14 31.73
CA PRO A 271 3.86 -33.33 31.03
C PRO A 271 3.84 -33.14 29.51
N THR A 272 4.87 -33.68 28.88
CA THR A 272 5.23 -33.66 27.46
C THR A 272 4.59 -34.81 26.67
N GLN A 273 4.22 -34.57 25.40
CA GLN A 273 4.32 -35.53 24.29
C GLN A 273 4.48 -34.78 22.93
N PRO A 274 5.11 -35.41 21.91
CA PRO A 274 5.94 -34.72 20.93
C PRO A 274 5.21 -34.36 19.63
N THR A 275 5.49 -33.17 19.09
CA THR A 275 5.07 -32.73 17.76
C THR A 275 6.22 -32.71 16.77
N ALA A 276 5.94 -33.26 15.60
CA ALA A 276 6.75 -33.26 14.40
C ALA A 276 7.10 -31.85 13.91
N GLU A 277 8.25 -31.76 13.25
CA GLU A 277 8.95 -30.57 12.80
C GLU A 277 8.11 -29.69 11.86
N ARG A 278 7.98 -28.40 12.21
CA ARG A 278 7.55 -27.31 11.34
C ARG A 278 8.77 -26.42 11.06
N PRO A 279 8.93 -25.84 9.85
CA PRO A 279 10.02 -24.91 9.58
C PRO A 279 9.75 -23.56 10.29
N ASN A 280 10.69 -23.18 11.16
CA ASN A 280 10.90 -21.85 11.76
C ASN A 280 9.67 -21.14 12.37
N ALA A 281 9.32 -21.50 13.61
CA ALA A 281 8.60 -20.60 14.50
C ALA A 281 9.47 -19.37 14.77
N ALA A 282 8.92 -18.17 14.54
CA ALA A 282 9.58 -16.92 14.86
C ALA A 282 9.95 -16.90 16.35
N GLN A 283 11.24 -16.93 16.65
CA GLN A 283 11.73 -16.57 17.98
C GLN A 283 11.29 -15.12 18.26
N GLU A 284 10.72 -14.90 19.45
CA GLU A 284 10.30 -13.60 19.97
C GLU A 284 11.43 -12.58 19.72
N ARG A 285 11.21 -11.66 18.77
CA ARG A 285 12.26 -10.73 18.32
C ARG A 285 12.50 -9.67 19.37
N VAL A 286 13.68 -9.69 19.99
CA VAL A 286 14.09 -8.63 20.92
C VAL A 286 14.63 -7.44 20.14
N TYR A 287 13.85 -6.35 20.08
CA TYR A 287 14.26 -5.11 19.42
C TYR A 287 15.25 -4.30 20.26
N LEU A 288 16.20 -3.65 19.58
CA LEU A 288 17.36 -2.97 20.14
C LEU A 288 17.35 -1.51 19.70
N ALA A 289 17.55 -0.63 20.67
CA ALA A 289 17.70 0.81 20.52
C ALA A 289 19.13 1.17 20.11
N VAL A 290 19.56 0.72 18.92
CA VAL A 290 20.93 0.95 18.43
C VAL A 290 21.05 2.33 17.76
N PRO A 291 21.81 3.29 18.33
CA PRO A 291 22.03 4.58 17.70
C PRO A 291 22.80 4.44 16.39
N TYR A 292 22.66 5.42 15.48
CA TYR A 292 23.27 5.37 14.15
C TYR A 292 24.79 5.12 14.18
N GLY A 293 25.50 5.69 15.16
CA GLY A 293 26.95 5.56 15.32
C GLY A 293 27.41 4.17 15.81
N GLU A 294 26.52 3.36 16.39
CA GLU A 294 26.89 2.09 17.05
C GLU A 294 26.45 0.85 16.28
N ARG A 295 25.83 1.02 15.11
CA ARG A 295 25.28 -0.05 14.27
C ARG A 295 26.30 -1.12 13.85
N GLN A 296 27.55 -0.73 13.61
CA GLN A 296 28.60 -1.70 13.26
C GLN A 296 28.95 -2.61 14.44
N VAL A 297 28.98 -2.05 15.65
CA VAL A 297 29.28 -2.81 16.88
C VAL A 297 28.12 -3.72 17.25
N ALA A 298 26.88 -3.23 17.14
CA ALA A 298 25.68 -4.04 17.32
C ALA A 298 25.59 -5.19 16.31
N LYS A 299 25.89 -4.92 15.03
CA LYS A 299 25.92 -5.96 13.98
C LYS A 299 27.01 -7.01 14.25
N ALA A 300 28.19 -6.60 14.71
CA ALA A 300 29.27 -7.51 15.10
C ALA A 300 28.89 -8.39 16.32
N ALA A 301 27.99 -7.90 17.17
CA ALA A 301 27.41 -8.65 18.28
C ALA A 301 26.16 -9.49 17.89
N GLY A 302 25.79 -9.52 16.60
CA GLY A 302 24.72 -10.35 16.06
C GLY A 302 23.36 -9.67 15.91
N ALA A 303 23.28 -8.34 16.03
CA ALA A 303 22.06 -7.60 15.71
C ALA A 303 21.77 -7.61 14.20
N GLN A 304 20.50 -7.74 13.83
CA GLN A 304 19.99 -7.72 12.46
C GLN A 304 19.00 -6.55 12.28
N TRP A 305 18.91 -6.03 11.06
CA TRP A 305 18.01 -4.92 10.76
C TRP A 305 16.67 -5.43 10.23
N ASP A 306 15.58 -5.03 10.88
CA ASP A 306 14.23 -5.23 10.38
C ASP A 306 13.85 -4.04 9.48
N LYS A 307 13.76 -4.29 8.17
CA LYS A 307 13.43 -3.26 7.17
C LYS A 307 11.98 -2.77 7.29
N VAL A 308 11.08 -3.60 7.80
CA VAL A 308 9.65 -3.27 7.95
C VAL A 308 9.44 -2.46 9.22
N ALA A 309 9.96 -2.95 10.35
CA ALA A 309 9.89 -2.24 11.63
C ALA A 309 10.86 -1.04 11.71
N LYS A 310 11.79 -0.92 10.76
CA LYS A 310 12.89 0.07 10.73
C LYS A 310 13.63 0.12 12.07
N SER A 311 13.93 -1.06 12.61
CA SER A 311 14.54 -1.22 13.93
C SER A 311 15.53 -2.38 13.94
N TRP A 312 16.53 -2.31 14.82
CA TRP A 312 17.47 -3.41 15.03
C TRP A 312 16.86 -4.45 15.95
N TYR A 313 17.14 -5.73 15.74
CA TYR A 313 16.72 -6.82 16.63
C TYR A 313 17.86 -7.82 16.83
N ALA A 314 17.83 -8.56 17.93
CA ALA A 314 18.78 -9.63 18.18
C ALA A 314 18.51 -10.82 17.23
N GLY A 315 19.49 -11.17 16.39
CA GLY A 315 19.39 -12.34 15.53
C GLY A 315 19.46 -13.66 16.30
N PRO A 316 19.13 -14.80 15.67
CA PRO A 316 19.05 -16.12 16.33
C PRO A 316 20.37 -16.61 16.95
N ASN A 317 21.52 -16.07 16.51
CA ASN A 317 22.85 -16.39 17.03
C ASN A 317 23.50 -15.19 17.74
N ALA A 318 22.71 -14.23 18.23
CA ALA A 318 23.21 -12.99 18.79
C ALA A 318 23.81 -13.15 20.20
N ASP A 319 24.87 -12.41 20.48
CA ASP A 319 25.52 -12.37 21.80
C ASP A 319 24.78 -11.35 22.68
N MET A 320 23.77 -11.84 23.40
CA MET A 320 22.94 -10.99 24.27
C MET A 320 23.75 -10.26 25.34
N GLY A 321 24.87 -10.81 25.80
CA GLY A 321 25.75 -10.14 26.77
C GLY A 321 26.38 -8.86 26.21
N LYS A 322 26.70 -8.83 24.91
CA LYS A 322 27.22 -7.62 24.23
C LYS A 322 26.13 -6.66 23.81
N LEU A 323 24.92 -7.16 23.55
CA LEU A 323 23.77 -6.37 23.10
C LEU A 323 22.97 -5.72 24.22
N GLN A 324 23.16 -6.13 25.49
CA GLN A 324 22.43 -5.61 26.65
C GLN A 324 22.41 -4.08 26.72
N ARG A 325 23.49 -3.40 26.31
CA ARG A 325 23.57 -1.92 26.33
C ARG A 325 22.56 -1.22 25.40
N TRP A 326 22.05 -1.91 24.39
CA TRP A 326 21.06 -1.38 23.43
C TRP A 326 19.64 -1.92 23.70
N LEU A 327 19.41 -2.61 24.82
CA LEU A 327 18.05 -2.87 25.25
C LEU A 327 17.38 -1.52 25.59
N PRO A 328 16.12 -1.28 25.18
CA PRO A 328 15.42 0.00 25.43
C PRO A 328 15.47 0.45 26.90
N ASP A 329 15.44 -0.48 27.84
CA ASP A 329 15.51 -0.22 29.29
C ASP A 329 16.91 0.23 29.77
N ASN A 330 17.96 -0.11 29.03
CA ASN A 330 19.35 0.17 29.37
C ASN A 330 19.91 1.43 28.68
N VAL A 331 19.12 2.10 27.83
CA VAL A 331 19.50 3.38 27.22
C VAL A 331 19.19 4.52 28.19
N PRO A 332 20.21 5.29 28.65
CA PRO A 332 20.01 6.41 29.57
C PRO A 332 19.10 7.48 28.95
N THR A 333 18.07 7.91 29.69
CA THR A 333 17.20 9.02 29.27
C THR A 333 17.90 10.33 29.67
N GLN A 334 18.72 10.90 28.79
CA GLN A 334 19.31 12.22 29.00
C GLN A 334 18.50 13.27 28.22
N GLN A 335 17.58 13.94 28.92
CA GLN A 335 17.04 15.21 28.46
C GLN A 335 18.14 16.28 28.60
N SER A 336 18.84 16.55 27.50
CA SER A 336 19.75 17.69 27.44
C SER A 336 18.95 19.00 27.44
N PRO A 337 19.41 20.07 28.13
CA PRO A 337 18.73 21.36 28.12
C PRO A 337 18.66 21.92 26.69
N ALA A 338 17.58 22.65 26.39
CA ALA A 338 17.29 23.21 25.07
C ALA A 338 18.54 23.88 24.47
N VAL A 339 19.09 23.23 23.44
CA VAL A 339 20.25 23.73 22.70
C VAL A 339 19.83 25.04 22.04
N THR A 340 20.62 26.10 22.23
CA THR A 340 20.31 27.39 21.61
C THR A 340 20.48 27.27 20.08
N PRO A 341 19.71 27.99 19.26
CA PRO A 341 19.91 28.00 17.80
C PRO A 341 21.35 28.31 17.37
N GLU A 342 22.06 29.11 18.16
CA GLU A 342 23.47 29.43 17.99
C GLU A 342 24.37 28.21 18.22
N ASP A 343 24.11 27.41 19.25
CA ASP A 343 24.85 26.17 19.52
C ASP A 343 24.55 25.09 18.47
N GLU A 344 23.28 24.95 18.05
CA GLU A 344 22.89 24.05 16.95
C GLU A 344 23.57 24.44 15.62
N PHE A 345 23.68 25.75 15.34
CA PHE A 345 24.35 26.24 14.15
C PHE A 345 25.88 26.15 14.27
N ALA A 346 26.45 26.30 15.47
CA ALA A 346 27.87 26.06 15.73
C ALA A 346 28.25 24.59 15.45
N GLU A 347 27.41 23.64 15.86
CA GLU A 347 27.59 22.23 15.53
C GLU A 347 27.45 21.98 14.02
N ALA A 348 26.50 22.64 13.35
CA ALA A 348 26.40 22.58 11.89
C ALA A 348 27.68 23.10 11.20
N LEU A 349 28.26 24.21 11.67
CA LEU A 349 29.53 24.74 11.17
C LEU A 349 30.69 23.76 11.36
N LYS A 350 30.82 23.17 12.56
CA LYS A 350 31.84 22.14 12.84
C LYS A 350 31.68 20.91 11.95
N SER A 351 30.44 20.44 11.75
CA SER A 351 30.15 19.31 10.87
C SER A 351 30.54 19.56 9.40
N MET A 352 30.57 20.84 8.99
CA MET A 352 30.99 21.29 7.66
C MET A 352 32.51 21.55 7.56
N GLY A 353 33.27 21.14 8.58
CA GLY A 353 34.71 21.32 8.67
C GLY A 353 35.15 22.75 8.96
N CYS A 354 34.26 23.61 9.48
CA CYS A 354 34.63 24.93 9.96
C CYS A 354 35.15 24.85 11.41
N VAL A 355 36.24 25.55 11.70
CA VAL A 355 36.83 25.59 13.04
C VAL A 355 36.08 26.62 13.88
N VAL A 356 35.18 26.13 14.73
CA VAL A 356 34.44 26.97 15.69
C VAL A 356 35.08 26.84 17.07
N THR A 357 35.80 27.87 17.49
CA THR A 357 36.46 27.89 18.80
C THR A 357 35.43 28.14 19.92
N PRO A 358 35.38 27.32 20.98
CA PRO A 358 34.51 27.59 22.13
C PRO A 358 34.82 28.97 22.75
N GLY A 359 33.81 29.83 22.86
CA GLY A 359 33.97 31.22 23.32
C GLY A 359 34.62 32.18 22.30
N GLY A 360 34.76 31.75 21.05
CA GLY A 360 35.23 32.58 19.94
C GLY A 360 34.12 33.47 19.34
N GLU A 361 34.48 34.21 18.29
CA GLU A 361 33.59 35.19 17.64
C GLU A 361 32.46 34.55 16.80
N HIS A 362 32.55 33.27 16.46
CA HIS A 362 31.58 32.56 15.59
C HIS A 362 30.84 31.46 16.36
N PRO A 363 29.56 31.16 16.03
CA PRO A 363 28.76 31.74 14.94
C PRO A 363 28.18 33.13 15.24
N ILE A 364 28.16 33.99 14.21
CA ILE A 364 27.50 35.30 14.22
C ILE A 364 26.19 35.17 13.42
N MET A 365 25.06 35.26 14.11
CA MET A 365 23.73 35.04 13.52
C MET A 365 23.00 36.37 13.22
N ASP A 366 23.67 37.31 12.56
CA ASP A 366 23.19 38.68 12.30
C ASP A 366 22.57 38.87 10.90
N GLY A 367 22.36 37.77 10.17
CA GLY A 367 21.86 37.74 8.80
C GLY A 367 22.89 38.17 7.74
N LYS A 368 24.15 38.42 8.12
CA LYS A 368 25.22 38.84 7.20
C LYS A 368 26.17 37.68 6.88
N LYS A 369 26.97 37.92 5.84
CA LYS A 369 27.99 36.99 5.34
C LYS A 369 29.24 37.03 6.21
N HIS A 370 29.62 35.89 6.75
CA HIS A 370 30.81 35.72 7.59
C HIS A 370 31.79 34.73 6.98
N ARG A 371 33.09 34.93 7.23
CA ARG A 371 34.18 34.04 6.82
C ARG A 371 34.78 33.39 8.04
N ILE A 372 34.96 32.07 7.99
CA ILE A 372 35.48 31.25 9.09
C ILE A 372 36.62 30.36 8.60
N GLU A 373 37.55 30.05 9.49
CA GLU A 373 38.61 29.09 9.22
C GLU A 373 38.01 27.68 9.09
N THR A 374 38.61 26.85 8.25
CA THR A 374 38.24 25.45 8.04
C THR A 374 39.42 24.53 8.33
N GLU A 375 39.13 23.28 8.67
CA GLU A 375 40.16 22.29 8.92
C GLU A 375 41.07 22.13 7.69
N GLY A 376 42.38 22.35 7.89
CA GLY A 376 43.37 22.35 6.81
C GLY A 376 43.70 23.71 6.20
N ASP A 377 43.11 24.81 6.68
CA ASP A 377 43.52 26.17 6.34
C ASP A 377 44.94 26.49 6.87
N LYS A 378 45.75 27.20 6.07
CA LYS A 378 47.03 27.75 6.55
C LYS A 378 46.75 28.97 7.46
N LYS A 379 47.67 29.31 8.35
CA LYS A 379 47.50 30.42 9.31
C LYS A 379 47.04 31.71 8.62
N GLY A 380 45.82 32.15 8.90
CA GLY A 380 45.19 33.35 8.34
C GLY A 380 44.28 33.14 7.12
N GLU A 381 44.15 31.91 6.62
CA GLU A 381 43.23 31.55 5.53
C GLU A 381 41.85 31.21 6.10
N LYS A 382 40.78 31.78 5.53
CA LYS A 382 39.39 31.56 5.97
C LYS A 382 38.56 31.00 4.83
N SER A 383 38.63 29.70 4.58
CA SER A 383 37.97 29.06 3.43
C SER A 383 36.49 28.77 3.65
N GLY A 384 36.01 28.83 4.90
CA GLY A 384 34.60 28.70 5.26
C GLY A 384 33.83 30.01 5.08
N PHE A 385 32.57 29.87 4.71
CA PHE A 385 31.62 30.96 4.50
C PHE A 385 30.28 30.57 5.12
N TYR A 386 29.61 31.48 5.82
CA TYR A 386 28.25 31.23 6.27
C TYR A 386 27.42 32.51 6.41
N VAL A 387 26.10 32.34 6.50
CA VAL A 387 25.10 33.35 6.85
C VAL A 387 24.16 32.71 7.86
N GLY A 388 23.92 33.33 8.99
CA GLY A 388 23.00 32.82 10.02
C GLY A 388 21.98 33.88 10.41
N HIS A 389 20.72 33.50 10.56
CA HIS A 389 19.58 34.35 10.88
C HIS A 389 18.96 33.93 12.21
N LEU A 390 18.57 34.90 13.04
CA LEU A 390 17.80 34.70 14.28
C LEU A 390 16.40 35.34 14.22
N ASP A 391 16.06 36.05 13.15
CA ASP A 391 14.80 36.74 12.98
C ASP A 391 13.67 35.82 12.50
N GLY A 392 12.63 35.68 13.32
CA GLY A 392 11.41 34.90 13.02
C GLY A 392 11.59 33.38 13.16
N HIS A 393 12.44 32.77 12.32
CA HIS A 393 12.76 31.34 12.36
C HIS A 393 14.27 31.16 12.16
N PRO A 394 15.02 30.70 13.18
CA PRO A 394 16.46 30.59 13.03
C PRO A 394 16.85 29.64 11.90
N ALA A 395 17.64 30.15 10.97
CA ALA A 395 18.04 29.46 9.76
C ALA A 395 19.41 29.96 9.29
N GLY A 396 20.09 29.20 8.45
CA GLY A 396 21.42 29.58 8.00
C GLY A 396 21.86 28.84 6.75
N TYR A 397 22.93 29.34 6.16
CA TYR A 397 23.61 28.79 5.00
C TYR A 397 25.10 28.69 5.31
N ILE A 398 25.69 27.53 5.06
CA ILE A 398 27.12 27.26 5.31
C ILE A 398 27.72 26.76 4.00
N LYS A 399 28.93 27.21 3.67
CA LYS A 399 29.72 26.75 2.52
C LYS A 399 31.18 26.67 2.89
N ASN A 400 31.75 25.48 2.76
CA ASN A 400 33.19 25.29 2.86
C ASN A 400 33.78 25.37 1.44
N ASN A 401 34.48 26.46 1.11
CA ASN A 401 35.00 26.67 -0.25
C ASN A 401 36.24 25.81 -0.57
N ARG A 402 36.82 25.14 0.43
CA ARG A 402 37.94 24.21 0.24
C ARG A 402 37.45 22.84 -0.19
N THR A 403 36.37 22.35 0.44
CA THR A 403 35.76 21.06 0.10
C THR A 403 34.64 21.18 -0.94
N GLY A 404 34.14 22.39 -1.18
CA GLY A 404 33.03 22.67 -2.10
C GLY A 404 31.63 22.39 -1.51
N VAL A 405 31.55 21.88 -0.29
CA VAL A 405 30.31 21.43 0.36
C VAL A 405 29.51 22.62 0.89
N GLU A 406 28.21 22.63 0.65
CA GLU A 406 27.28 23.65 1.13
C GLU A 406 26.04 23.04 1.81
N MET A 407 25.48 23.75 2.79
CA MET A 407 24.39 23.28 3.65
C MET A 407 23.41 24.42 3.94
N LYS A 408 22.11 24.14 3.82
CA LYS A 408 21.03 24.97 4.36
C LYS A 408 20.61 24.40 5.70
N TRP A 409 20.70 25.20 6.76
CA TRP A 409 20.36 24.84 8.13
C TRP A 409 19.08 25.55 8.57
N LYS A 410 18.26 24.88 9.38
CA LYS A 410 17.08 25.43 10.07
C LYS A 410 17.06 24.86 11.48
N ALA A 411 16.79 25.68 12.49
CA ALA A 411 16.72 25.23 13.88
C ALA A 411 15.64 24.16 14.03
N LYS A 412 16.02 23.06 14.68
CA LYS A 412 15.12 21.94 14.94
C LYS A 412 14.63 22.09 16.36
N GLY A 413 13.56 22.86 16.53
CA GLY A 413 13.02 23.28 17.83
C GLY A 413 12.82 22.19 18.91
N TYR A 414 12.89 20.89 18.59
CA TYR A 414 13.26 19.81 19.52
C TYR A 414 13.90 18.66 18.70
N ALA A 415 15.22 18.47 18.78
CA ALA A 415 15.86 17.27 18.27
C ALA A 415 15.93 16.21 19.38
N LEU A 416 15.13 15.14 19.27
CA LEU A 416 15.34 13.92 20.07
C LEU A 416 16.75 13.39 19.78
N ASP A 417 17.50 13.06 20.84
CA ASP A 417 18.83 12.43 20.70
C ASP A 417 18.70 11.16 19.82
N PRO A 418 19.64 10.90 18.89
CA PRO A 418 19.76 9.60 18.22
C PRO A 418 19.51 8.36 19.09
N ALA A 419 19.92 8.37 20.36
CA ALA A 419 19.64 7.30 21.30
C ALA A 419 18.16 7.20 21.70
N GLU A 420 17.50 8.34 21.95
CA GLU A 420 16.06 8.42 22.26
C GLU A 420 15.20 8.05 21.03
N LYS A 421 15.60 8.47 19.83
CA LYS A 421 14.93 8.07 18.59
C LYS A 421 15.02 6.56 18.36
N ALA A 422 16.19 5.96 18.59
CA ALA A 422 16.37 4.52 18.48
C ALA A 422 15.56 3.76 19.55
N LYS A 423 15.49 4.29 20.78
CA LYS A 423 14.64 3.76 21.84
C LYS A 423 13.17 3.80 21.46
N MET A 424 12.66 4.93 20.98
CA MET A 424 11.26 5.07 20.55
C MET A 424 10.91 4.14 19.38
N GLN A 425 11.83 3.95 18.43
CA GLN A 425 11.66 3.00 17.31
C GLN A 425 11.64 1.55 17.80
N ALA A 426 12.55 1.17 18.71
CA ALA A 426 12.57 -0.17 19.30
C ALA A 426 11.32 -0.45 20.15
N GLU A 427 10.87 0.51 20.95
CA GLU A 427 9.62 0.41 21.72
C GLU A 427 8.39 0.33 20.82
N ALA A 428 8.33 1.12 19.74
CA ALA A 428 7.24 1.05 18.76
C ALA A 428 7.21 -0.31 18.05
N ALA A 429 8.38 -0.82 17.65
CA ALA A 429 8.51 -2.14 17.02
C ALA A 429 8.10 -3.27 17.97
N ALA A 430 8.53 -3.22 19.24
CA ALA A 430 8.13 -4.17 20.27
C ALA A 430 6.61 -4.11 20.55
N LYS A 431 6.03 -2.91 20.64
CA LYS A 431 4.57 -2.74 20.79
C LYS A 431 3.79 -3.27 19.60
N LEU A 432 4.29 -3.09 18.37
CA LEU A 432 3.69 -3.64 17.17
C LEU A 432 3.77 -5.18 17.14
N ALA A 433 4.91 -5.76 17.54
CA ALA A 433 5.08 -7.20 17.64
C ALA A 433 4.13 -7.81 18.69
N ALA A 434 4.05 -7.23 19.89
CA ALA A 434 3.13 -7.68 20.93
C ALA A 434 1.66 -7.57 20.51
N ARG A 435 1.29 -6.51 19.76
CA ARG A 435 -0.06 -6.37 19.17
C ARG A 435 -0.33 -7.44 18.12
N ALA A 436 0.64 -7.76 17.28
CA ALA A 436 0.51 -8.80 16.25
C ALA A 436 0.34 -10.19 16.89
N GLU A 437 1.12 -10.52 17.91
CA GLU A 437 0.99 -11.78 18.65
C GLU A 437 -0.33 -11.90 19.41
N GLU A 438 -0.79 -10.81 20.03
CA GLU A 438 -2.12 -10.76 20.66
C GLU A 438 -3.22 -10.95 19.60
N GLN A 439 -3.12 -10.29 18.45
CA GLN A 439 -4.05 -10.47 17.34
C GLN A 439 -4.06 -11.91 16.82
N GLU A 440 -2.91 -12.55 16.68
CA GLU A 440 -2.81 -13.95 16.26
C GLU A 440 -3.44 -14.90 17.28
N ARG A 441 -3.18 -14.69 18.58
CA ARG A 441 -3.86 -15.44 19.66
C ARG A 441 -5.36 -15.26 19.62
N GLN A 442 -5.85 -14.04 19.37
CA GLN A 442 -7.27 -13.76 19.21
C GLN A 442 -7.87 -14.45 17.98
N HIS A 443 -7.18 -14.41 16.84
CA HIS A 443 -7.59 -15.12 15.63
C HIS A 443 -7.68 -16.63 15.85
N GLU A 444 -6.70 -17.23 16.53
CA GLU A 444 -6.68 -18.66 16.86
C GLU A 444 -7.85 -19.04 17.78
N ALA A 445 -8.06 -18.29 18.85
CA ALA A 445 -9.16 -18.52 19.79
C ALA A 445 -10.53 -18.39 19.09
N THR A 446 -10.67 -17.40 18.20
CA THR A 446 -11.87 -17.21 17.40
C THR A 446 -12.08 -18.36 16.41
N ALA A 447 -11.04 -18.81 15.71
CA ALA A 447 -11.11 -19.95 14.79
C ALA A 447 -11.63 -21.21 15.50
N GLN A 448 -11.12 -21.52 16.70
CA GLN A 448 -11.61 -22.64 17.52
C GLN A 448 -13.07 -22.49 17.93
N ARG A 449 -13.48 -21.27 18.31
CA ARG A 449 -14.87 -20.97 18.68
C ARG A 449 -15.81 -21.16 17.49
N ILE A 450 -15.43 -20.68 16.31
CA ILE A 450 -16.22 -20.83 15.08
C ILE A 450 -16.28 -22.29 14.66
N GLY A 451 -15.17 -23.04 14.74
CA GLY A 451 -15.15 -24.47 14.45
C GLY A 451 -16.13 -25.26 15.33
N ARG A 452 -16.22 -24.93 16.63
CA ARG A 452 -17.24 -25.51 17.52
C ARG A 452 -18.66 -25.11 17.15
N GLN A 453 -18.88 -23.86 16.75
CA GLN A 453 -20.20 -23.40 16.28
C GLN A 453 -20.62 -24.12 14.99
N ALA A 454 -19.69 -24.34 14.06
CA ALA A 454 -19.99 -25.01 12.80
C ALA A 454 -20.52 -26.44 13.02
N GLN A 455 -20.13 -27.11 14.11
CA GLN A 455 -20.63 -28.45 14.47
C GLN A 455 -22.11 -28.47 14.87
N SER A 456 -22.68 -27.34 15.31
CA SER A 456 -24.12 -27.25 15.62
C SER A 456 -24.97 -26.85 14.42
N LEU A 457 -24.33 -26.46 13.31
CA LEU A 457 -25.01 -26.12 12.06
C LEU A 457 -25.20 -27.37 11.22
N VAL A 458 -26.15 -27.31 10.29
CA VAL A 458 -26.44 -28.41 9.37
C VAL A 458 -26.04 -28.02 7.94
N PRO A 459 -25.58 -28.96 7.10
CA PRO A 459 -25.43 -28.70 5.68
C PRO A 459 -26.76 -28.26 5.07
N ILE A 460 -26.68 -27.31 4.15
CA ILE A 460 -27.87 -26.86 3.44
C ILE A 460 -28.39 -27.99 2.53
N THR A 461 -29.71 -28.20 2.54
CA THR A 461 -30.39 -29.19 1.68
C THR A 461 -31.43 -28.54 0.78
N GLU A 462 -32.01 -27.43 1.23
CA GLU A 462 -32.90 -26.57 0.46
C GLU A 462 -32.38 -25.13 0.45
N PRO A 463 -32.63 -24.35 -0.61
CA PRO A 463 -32.24 -22.94 -0.67
C PRO A 463 -32.81 -22.12 0.49
N THR A 464 -31.94 -21.51 1.29
CA THR A 464 -32.31 -20.50 2.29
C THR A 464 -32.95 -19.28 1.62
N PRO A 465 -33.63 -18.39 2.38
CA PRO A 465 -34.12 -17.11 1.85
C PRO A 465 -33.08 -16.33 1.03
N TYR A 466 -31.84 -16.24 1.51
CA TYR A 466 -30.74 -15.58 0.80
C TYR A 466 -30.43 -16.24 -0.56
N LEU A 467 -30.30 -17.57 -0.61
CA LEU A 467 -30.01 -18.26 -1.87
C LEU A 467 -31.14 -18.12 -2.88
N ARG A 468 -32.40 -18.11 -2.40
CA ARG A 468 -33.58 -17.87 -3.24
C ARG A 468 -33.59 -16.45 -3.81
N ASP A 469 -33.32 -15.44 -2.98
CA ASP A 469 -33.20 -14.05 -3.44
C ASP A 469 -32.10 -13.87 -4.49
N LYS A 470 -31.02 -14.64 -4.36
CA LYS A 470 -29.90 -14.63 -5.31
C LYS A 470 -30.06 -15.58 -6.50
N GLY A 471 -31.13 -16.37 -6.57
CA GLY A 471 -31.34 -17.32 -7.66
C GLY A 471 -30.33 -18.47 -7.73
N LEU A 472 -29.66 -18.77 -6.61
CA LEU A 472 -28.55 -19.71 -6.51
C LEU A 472 -29.02 -21.12 -6.13
N GLN A 473 -28.34 -22.13 -6.67
CA GLN A 473 -28.51 -23.51 -6.26
C GLN A 473 -27.82 -23.79 -4.92
N VAL A 474 -28.17 -24.94 -4.33
CA VAL A 474 -27.48 -25.46 -3.16
C VAL A 474 -26.12 -26.02 -3.56
N HIS A 475 -25.07 -25.50 -2.93
CA HIS A 475 -23.69 -25.95 -3.15
C HIS A 475 -23.11 -26.57 -1.88
N ALA A 476 -22.25 -27.57 -2.05
CA ALA A 476 -21.57 -28.22 -0.94
C ALA A 476 -20.66 -27.23 -0.17
N GLY A 477 -20.58 -27.41 1.15
CA GLY A 477 -19.77 -26.58 2.04
C GLY A 477 -20.52 -25.43 2.70
N VAL A 478 -21.69 -25.06 2.18
CA VAL A 478 -22.57 -24.07 2.84
C VAL A 478 -23.39 -24.73 3.95
N LEU A 479 -23.57 -24.00 5.05
CA LEU A 479 -24.29 -24.45 6.23
C LEU A 479 -25.51 -23.56 6.48
N THR A 480 -26.46 -24.08 7.24
CA THR A 480 -27.66 -23.37 7.70
C THR A 480 -27.98 -23.71 9.16
N ASP A 481 -28.87 -22.92 9.78
CA ASP A 481 -29.44 -23.24 11.08
C ASP A 481 -30.46 -24.38 10.96
N GLN A 482 -30.97 -24.90 12.09
CA GLN A 482 -31.90 -26.04 12.06
C GLN A 482 -33.22 -25.70 11.36
N GLU A 483 -33.57 -24.41 11.32
CA GLU A 483 -34.77 -23.88 10.69
C GLU A 483 -34.61 -23.56 9.19
N GLY A 484 -33.39 -23.62 8.64
CA GLY A 484 -33.12 -23.35 7.22
C GLY A 484 -33.23 -21.88 6.81
N GLN A 485 -33.12 -20.94 7.77
CA GLN A 485 -33.38 -19.51 7.55
C GLN A 485 -32.10 -18.71 7.32
N LYS A 486 -31.03 -19.03 8.06
CA LYS A 486 -29.76 -18.30 7.97
C LYS A 486 -28.76 -19.08 7.16
N THR A 487 -27.95 -18.37 6.38
CA THR A 487 -26.88 -18.99 5.59
C THR A 487 -25.54 -18.71 6.25
N TYR A 488 -24.72 -19.75 6.37
CA TYR A 488 -23.40 -19.68 6.98
C TYR A 488 -22.40 -20.23 5.98
N ILE A 489 -21.40 -19.42 5.65
CA ILE A 489 -20.38 -19.76 4.64
C ILE A 489 -19.03 -19.80 5.36
N PRO A 490 -18.51 -20.99 5.70
CA PRO A 490 -17.20 -21.14 6.32
C PRO A 490 -16.09 -20.63 5.39
N ALA A 491 -15.05 -20.03 5.96
CA ALA A 491 -13.88 -19.56 5.21
C ALA A 491 -12.60 -20.24 5.73
N TYR A 492 -11.84 -20.78 4.78
CA TYR A 492 -10.65 -21.59 5.03
C TYR A 492 -9.41 -20.93 4.41
N ASP A 493 -8.24 -21.19 4.98
CA ASP A 493 -6.97 -20.90 4.31
C ASP A 493 -6.63 -21.97 3.26
N ALA A 494 -5.51 -21.79 2.55
CA ALA A 494 -5.02 -22.75 1.57
C ALA A 494 -4.69 -24.13 2.16
N ASP A 495 -4.43 -24.23 3.46
CA ASP A 495 -4.16 -25.49 4.17
C ASP A 495 -5.44 -26.20 4.63
N GLY A 496 -6.61 -25.58 4.45
CA GLY A 496 -7.91 -26.14 4.81
C GLY A 496 -8.32 -25.87 6.26
N LYS A 497 -7.61 -25.00 6.99
CA LYS A 497 -8.02 -24.59 8.34
C LYS A 497 -9.09 -23.51 8.27
N GLN A 498 -10.18 -23.71 9.01
CA GLN A 498 -11.24 -22.71 9.12
C GLN A 498 -10.82 -21.58 10.05
N TRP A 499 -10.81 -20.35 9.55
CA TRP A 499 -10.45 -19.15 10.32
C TRP A 499 -11.61 -18.21 10.59
N THR A 500 -12.58 -18.18 9.69
CA THR A 500 -13.77 -17.35 9.85
C THR A 500 -15.01 -17.99 9.23
N MET A 501 -16.13 -17.30 9.34
CA MET A 501 -17.41 -17.68 8.75
C MET A 501 -18.16 -16.39 8.39
N GLN A 502 -18.74 -16.35 7.20
CA GLN A 502 -19.69 -15.32 6.81
C GLN A 502 -21.09 -15.76 7.23
N TYR A 503 -21.75 -14.91 8.01
CA TYR A 503 -23.12 -15.05 8.50
C TYR A 503 -24.02 -14.21 7.61
N ILE A 504 -25.02 -14.82 7.00
CA ILE A 504 -26.00 -14.14 6.16
C ILE A 504 -27.38 -14.36 6.78
N GLN A 505 -27.99 -13.26 7.20
CA GLN A 505 -29.34 -13.25 7.76
C GLN A 505 -30.39 -13.44 6.67
N GLU A 506 -31.63 -13.68 7.08
CA GLU A 506 -32.79 -13.84 6.18
C GLU A 506 -33.00 -12.66 5.23
N ASP A 507 -32.69 -11.44 5.69
CA ASP A 507 -32.77 -10.19 4.92
C ASP A 507 -31.57 -9.97 3.97
N GLY A 508 -30.64 -10.92 3.91
CA GLY A 508 -29.41 -10.83 3.12
C GLY A 508 -28.27 -10.05 3.77
N THR A 509 -28.43 -9.55 5.01
CA THR A 509 -27.37 -8.86 5.74
C THR A 509 -26.21 -9.81 6.01
N LYS A 510 -25.03 -9.47 5.46
CA LYS A 510 -23.80 -10.27 5.58
C LYS A 510 -22.89 -9.70 6.66
N ARG A 511 -22.34 -10.57 7.52
CA ARG A 511 -21.35 -10.20 8.54
C ARG A 511 -20.29 -11.29 8.67
N PHE A 512 -19.08 -10.93 9.07
CA PHE A 512 -18.06 -11.89 9.46
C PHE A 512 -18.02 -12.08 10.96
N ALA A 513 -17.43 -13.19 11.40
CA ALA A 513 -17.13 -13.37 12.82
C ALA A 513 -16.23 -12.22 13.31
N LYS A 514 -16.61 -11.61 14.42
CA LYS A 514 -15.80 -10.59 15.08
C LYS A 514 -14.46 -11.20 15.51
N ASP A 515 -13.39 -10.41 15.41
CA ASP A 515 -12.03 -10.76 15.85
C ASP A 515 -11.51 -12.05 15.17
N SER A 516 -11.87 -12.25 13.91
CA SER A 516 -11.46 -13.39 13.08
C SER A 516 -10.53 -12.97 11.94
N ARG A 517 -9.72 -13.91 11.44
CA ARG A 517 -8.89 -13.71 10.26
C ARG A 517 -9.71 -13.96 8.99
N LYS A 518 -9.92 -12.91 8.20
CA LYS A 518 -10.54 -12.99 6.86
C LYS A 518 -9.50 -13.00 5.74
N GLU A 519 -8.42 -12.26 5.91
CA GLU A 519 -7.37 -12.11 4.90
C GLU A 519 -6.71 -13.46 4.56
N GLY A 520 -6.65 -13.75 3.25
CA GLY A 520 -6.17 -15.02 2.70
C GLY A 520 -7.12 -16.20 2.89
N CYS A 521 -8.30 -16.00 3.50
CA CYS A 521 -9.29 -17.04 3.68
C CYS A 521 -10.39 -16.95 2.61
N PHE A 522 -10.87 -18.10 2.16
CA PHE A 522 -11.82 -18.22 1.04
C PHE A 522 -12.81 -19.36 1.25
N HIS A 523 -13.86 -19.39 0.45
CA HIS A 523 -14.78 -20.52 0.37
C HIS A 523 -14.73 -21.15 -1.02
N VAL A 524 -14.74 -22.48 -1.08
CA VAL A 524 -14.76 -23.19 -2.36
C VAL A 524 -16.16 -23.69 -2.65
N VAL A 525 -16.77 -23.16 -3.70
CA VAL A 525 -18.08 -23.62 -4.17
C VAL A 525 -17.89 -25.01 -4.77
N GLY A 526 -18.49 -26.02 -4.14
CA GLY A 526 -18.31 -27.43 -4.50
C GLY A 526 -17.21 -28.17 -3.73
N GLY A 527 -16.47 -27.48 -2.86
CA GLY A 527 -15.46 -28.08 -1.98
C GLY A 527 -14.06 -28.25 -2.58
N MET A 528 -13.07 -28.46 -1.70
CA MET A 528 -11.64 -28.50 -2.06
C MET A 528 -11.28 -29.59 -3.07
N ASP A 529 -11.88 -30.77 -2.97
CA ASP A 529 -11.61 -31.88 -3.91
C ASP A 529 -12.09 -31.54 -5.32
N ALA A 530 -13.25 -30.88 -5.44
CA ALA A 530 -13.75 -30.42 -6.72
C ALA A 530 -12.87 -29.31 -7.32
N LEU A 531 -12.31 -28.42 -6.49
CA LEU A 531 -11.33 -27.42 -6.93
C LEU A 531 -10.00 -28.06 -7.39
N ALA A 532 -9.56 -29.09 -6.70
CA ALA A 532 -8.40 -29.89 -7.11
C ALA A 532 -8.64 -30.61 -8.45
N ALA A 533 -9.89 -30.97 -8.78
CA ALA A 533 -10.25 -31.54 -10.07
C ALA A 533 -10.54 -30.50 -11.18
N ALA A 534 -10.85 -29.25 -10.82
CA ALA A 534 -11.22 -28.20 -11.77
C ALA A 534 -10.09 -27.86 -12.76
N PRO A 535 -10.37 -27.53 -14.03
CA PRO A 535 -9.33 -27.26 -15.03
C PRO A 535 -8.62 -25.90 -14.82
N ALA A 536 -9.25 -24.97 -14.10
CA ALA A 536 -8.71 -23.65 -13.80
C ALA A 536 -9.12 -23.21 -12.38
N LEU A 537 -8.34 -22.32 -11.78
CA LEU A 537 -8.70 -21.64 -10.53
C LEU A 537 -9.53 -20.41 -10.88
N VAL A 538 -10.85 -20.48 -10.71
CA VAL A 538 -11.74 -19.35 -10.97
C VAL A 538 -12.19 -18.74 -9.64
N ILE A 539 -11.82 -17.49 -9.40
CA ILE A 539 -11.98 -16.79 -8.12
C ILE A 539 -12.92 -15.60 -8.32
N GLY A 540 -14.07 -15.61 -7.66
CA GLY A 540 -15.04 -14.52 -7.61
C GLY A 540 -14.89 -13.63 -6.37
N GLU A 541 -15.28 -12.37 -6.48
CA GLU A 541 -15.28 -11.42 -5.36
C GLU A 541 -16.21 -11.89 -4.24
N GLY A 542 -17.51 -12.07 -4.50
CA GLY A 542 -18.48 -12.56 -3.51
C GLY A 542 -18.85 -14.04 -3.69
N TYR A 543 -19.52 -14.62 -2.68
CA TYR A 543 -20.07 -15.98 -2.80
C TYR A 543 -21.08 -16.12 -3.94
N ALA A 544 -21.99 -15.15 -4.11
CA ALA A 544 -23.00 -15.19 -5.15
C ALA A 544 -22.37 -15.18 -6.56
N THR A 545 -21.37 -14.32 -6.77
CA THR A 545 -20.57 -14.26 -8.00
C THR A 545 -19.87 -15.61 -8.25
N ALA A 546 -19.15 -16.14 -7.25
CA ALA A 546 -18.46 -17.42 -7.39
C ALA A 546 -19.43 -18.58 -7.69
N ALA A 547 -20.57 -18.65 -7.00
CA ALA A 547 -21.58 -19.69 -7.20
C ALA A 547 -22.24 -19.60 -8.58
N THR A 548 -22.61 -18.40 -9.03
CA THR A 548 -23.17 -18.20 -10.38
C THR A 548 -22.17 -18.65 -11.46
N VAL A 549 -20.89 -18.30 -11.28
CA VAL A 549 -19.81 -18.70 -12.19
C VAL A 549 -19.58 -20.22 -12.14
N ALA A 550 -19.69 -20.86 -10.97
CA ALA A 550 -19.60 -22.32 -10.83
C ALA A 550 -20.73 -23.04 -11.56
N GLU A 551 -21.97 -22.56 -11.40
CA GLU A 551 -23.14 -23.10 -12.09
C GLU A 551 -22.99 -22.99 -13.61
N ALA A 552 -22.48 -21.86 -14.11
CA ALA A 552 -22.20 -21.66 -15.53
C ALA A 552 -21.10 -22.61 -16.06
N LEU A 553 -20.02 -22.80 -15.31
CA LEU A 553 -18.87 -23.61 -15.73
C LEU A 553 -19.07 -25.11 -15.52
N GLY A 554 -19.92 -25.51 -14.57
CA GLY A 554 -20.09 -26.91 -14.16
C GLY A 554 -18.91 -27.47 -13.35
N HIS A 555 -18.04 -26.62 -12.80
CA HIS A 555 -16.94 -27.04 -11.94
C HIS A 555 -16.71 -26.02 -10.80
N ALA A 556 -15.92 -26.43 -9.81
CA ALA A 556 -15.69 -25.63 -8.62
C ALA A 556 -15.03 -24.27 -8.91
N THR A 557 -15.41 -23.29 -8.10
CA THR A 557 -14.89 -21.93 -8.08
C THR A 557 -14.66 -21.49 -6.64
N VAL A 558 -14.10 -20.29 -6.45
CA VAL A 558 -13.68 -19.79 -5.14
C VAL A 558 -14.29 -18.43 -4.88
N ALA A 559 -14.84 -18.22 -3.70
CA ALA A 559 -15.28 -16.92 -3.21
C ALA A 559 -14.19 -16.30 -2.31
N ALA A 560 -13.68 -15.13 -2.68
CA ALA A 560 -12.73 -14.36 -1.88
C ALA A 560 -13.41 -13.43 -0.85
N PHE A 561 -14.74 -13.33 -0.91
CA PHE A 561 -15.64 -12.49 -0.12
C PHE A 561 -15.63 -10.97 -0.36
N ASP A 562 -14.50 -10.38 -0.74
CA ASP A 562 -14.38 -8.97 -1.11
C ASP A 562 -13.15 -8.70 -1.97
N SER A 563 -13.19 -7.60 -2.72
CA SER A 563 -12.13 -7.15 -3.62
C SER A 563 -10.76 -6.99 -2.94
N GLY A 564 -10.72 -6.58 -1.67
CA GLY A 564 -9.49 -6.44 -0.90
C GLY A 564 -8.78 -7.77 -0.64
N ASN A 565 -9.51 -8.89 -0.66
CA ASN A 565 -8.99 -10.23 -0.37
C ASN A 565 -8.63 -11.04 -1.63
N LEU A 566 -9.02 -10.57 -2.83
CA LEU A 566 -8.82 -11.28 -4.09
C LEU A 566 -7.35 -11.66 -4.33
N GLN A 567 -6.41 -10.72 -4.13
CA GLN A 567 -4.99 -10.97 -4.40
C GLN A 567 -4.41 -12.01 -3.44
N ALA A 568 -4.65 -11.88 -2.14
CA ALA A 568 -4.15 -12.82 -1.13
C ALA A 568 -4.67 -14.25 -1.39
N VAL A 569 -5.94 -14.39 -1.76
CA VAL A 569 -6.54 -15.68 -2.11
C VAL A 569 -5.96 -16.24 -3.41
N ALA A 570 -5.79 -15.40 -4.44
CA ALA A 570 -5.22 -15.80 -5.71
C ALA A 570 -3.79 -16.30 -5.57
N GLU A 571 -2.94 -15.57 -4.85
CA GLU A 571 -1.54 -15.94 -4.59
C GLU A 571 -1.46 -17.25 -3.80
N ALA A 572 -2.24 -17.40 -2.73
CA ALA A 572 -2.25 -18.60 -1.91
C ALA A 572 -2.69 -19.85 -2.69
N LEU A 573 -3.73 -19.73 -3.51
CA LEU A 573 -4.22 -20.85 -4.33
C LEU A 573 -3.31 -21.15 -5.51
N HIS A 574 -2.71 -20.14 -6.15
CA HIS A 574 -1.75 -20.34 -7.23
C HIS A 574 -0.48 -21.03 -6.71
N ALA A 575 0.00 -20.66 -5.52
CA ALA A 575 1.11 -21.36 -4.88
C ALA A 575 0.79 -22.85 -4.61
N LYS A 576 -0.46 -23.18 -4.27
CA LYS A 576 -0.91 -24.56 -4.04
C LYS A 576 -1.15 -25.34 -5.33
N PHE A 577 -1.62 -24.68 -6.39
CA PHE A 577 -1.92 -25.26 -7.69
C PHE A 577 -1.20 -24.50 -8.81
N PRO A 578 0.14 -24.58 -8.89
CA PRO A 578 0.95 -23.75 -9.79
C PRO A 578 0.66 -24.02 -11.28
N ASP A 579 0.26 -25.24 -11.62
CA ASP A 579 -0.01 -25.65 -13.00
C ASP A 579 -1.39 -25.22 -13.52
N LYS A 580 -2.25 -24.69 -12.64
CA LYS A 580 -3.60 -24.30 -13.01
C LYS A 580 -3.64 -22.83 -13.38
N PRO A 581 -4.20 -22.47 -14.55
CA PRO A 581 -4.39 -21.07 -14.88
C PRO A 581 -5.41 -20.43 -13.93
N VAL A 582 -5.19 -19.15 -13.63
CA VAL A 582 -6.02 -18.39 -12.69
C VAL A 582 -6.90 -17.39 -13.44
N VAL A 583 -8.19 -17.37 -13.11
CA VAL A 583 -9.18 -16.43 -13.64
C VAL A 583 -9.85 -15.71 -12.48
N ILE A 584 -9.83 -14.38 -12.48
CA ILE A 584 -10.48 -13.55 -11.46
C ILE A 584 -11.79 -13.00 -12.05
N ALA A 585 -12.93 -13.39 -11.50
CA ALA A 585 -14.24 -12.85 -11.82
C ALA A 585 -14.56 -11.69 -10.86
N GLY A 586 -14.24 -10.47 -11.30
CA GLY A 586 -14.44 -9.26 -10.50
C GLY A 586 -15.75 -8.55 -10.82
N ASP A 587 -16.15 -7.67 -9.90
CA ASP A 587 -17.31 -6.80 -10.06
C ASP A 587 -16.93 -5.55 -10.90
N ASP A 588 -17.86 -5.04 -11.71
CA ASP A 588 -17.70 -3.82 -12.52
C ASP A 588 -18.53 -2.66 -11.93
N ASP A 589 -18.04 -2.05 -10.86
CA ASP A 589 -18.72 -1.00 -10.09
C ASP A 589 -18.75 0.37 -10.81
N ARG A 590 -19.30 0.44 -12.02
CA ARG A 590 -19.34 1.67 -12.83
C ARG A 590 -20.05 2.83 -12.15
N GLN A 591 -21.07 2.53 -11.33
CA GLN A 591 -21.75 3.55 -10.53
C GLN A 591 -20.78 4.21 -9.53
N VAL A 592 -19.94 3.41 -8.85
CA VAL A 592 -18.91 3.90 -7.93
C VAL A 592 -17.84 4.67 -8.70
N GLN A 593 -17.46 4.20 -9.89
CA GLN A 593 -16.52 4.91 -10.76
C GLN A 593 -16.99 6.32 -11.12
N ILE A 594 -18.25 6.48 -11.49
CA ILE A 594 -18.82 7.80 -11.83
C ILE A 594 -18.92 8.70 -10.61
N THR A 595 -19.30 8.14 -9.45
CA THR A 595 -19.58 8.92 -8.23
C THR A 595 -18.37 9.18 -7.34
N GLN A 596 -17.33 8.36 -7.43
CA GLN A 596 -16.13 8.43 -6.58
C GLN A 596 -14.83 8.52 -7.38
N GLY A 597 -14.86 8.28 -8.69
CA GLY A 597 -13.70 8.35 -9.58
C GLY A 597 -12.88 7.05 -9.64
N VAL A 598 -13.28 6.02 -8.90
CA VAL A 598 -12.56 4.74 -8.80
C VAL A 598 -13.52 3.56 -8.96
N ASN A 599 -13.04 2.46 -9.55
CA ASN A 599 -13.75 1.19 -9.63
C ASN A 599 -12.95 0.11 -8.86
N PRO A 600 -13.15 0.01 -7.53
CA PRO A 600 -12.34 -0.88 -6.69
C PRO A 600 -12.44 -2.35 -7.11
N GLY A 601 -13.65 -2.86 -7.39
CA GLY A 601 -13.86 -4.25 -7.83
C GLY A 601 -13.04 -4.57 -9.07
N ARG A 602 -13.12 -3.71 -10.10
CA ARG A 602 -12.37 -3.88 -11.34
C ARG A 602 -10.87 -3.79 -11.14
N THR A 603 -10.40 -2.74 -10.47
CA THR A 603 -8.97 -2.51 -10.25
C THR A 603 -8.35 -3.65 -9.44
N LYS A 604 -8.99 -4.06 -8.34
CA LYS A 604 -8.48 -5.14 -7.47
C LYS A 604 -8.48 -6.50 -8.15
N ALA A 605 -9.49 -6.80 -8.97
CA ALA A 605 -9.50 -8.02 -9.76
C ALA A 605 -8.36 -8.06 -10.80
N GLN A 606 -8.07 -6.92 -11.43
CA GLN A 606 -6.93 -6.78 -12.35
C GLN A 606 -5.58 -6.91 -11.64
N GLU A 607 -5.42 -6.27 -10.47
CA GLU A 607 -4.22 -6.40 -9.64
C GLU A 607 -3.97 -7.85 -9.22
N ALA A 608 -5.02 -8.53 -8.72
CA ALA A 608 -4.95 -9.94 -8.32
C ALA A 608 -4.60 -10.86 -9.49
N ALA A 609 -5.23 -10.68 -10.65
CA ALA A 609 -4.91 -11.45 -11.85
C ALA A 609 -3.45 -11.22 -12.28
N LYS A 610 -2.98 -9.97 -12.27
CA LYS A 610 -1.60 -9.63 -12.62
C LYS A 610 -0.58 -10.25 -11.66
N ALA A 611 -0.87 -10.28 -10.36
CA ALA A 611 0.03 -10.84 -9.35
C ALA A 611 0.37 -12.32 -9.57
N VAL A 612 -0.56 -13.08 -10.17
CA VAL A 612 -0.41 -14.52 -10.42
C VAL A 612 -0.28 -14.88 -11.90
N GLY A 613 -0.11 -13.88 -12.79
CA GLY A 613 -0.08 -14.11 -14.24
C GLY A 613 -1.39 -14.68 -14.82
N GLY A 614 -2.50 -14.45 -14.12
CA GLY A 614 -3.85 -14.86 -14.52
C GLY A 614 -4.59 -13.81 -15.34
N LYS A 615 -5.92 -13.99 -15.48
CA LYS A 615 -6.79 -13.11 -16.27
C LYS A 615 -7.99 -12.63 -15.46
N ALA A 616 -8.26 -11.33 -15.49
CA ALA A 616 -9.50 -10.77 -14.94
C ALA A 616 -10.62 -10.76 -15.99
N ILE A 617 -11.83 -11.11 -15.57
CA ILE A 617 -13.07 -11.08 -16.36
C ILE A 617 -14.13 -10.27 -15.61
N PHE A 618 -14.99 -9.60 -16.37
CA PHE A 618 -16.04 -8.71 -15.85
C PHE A 618 -17.35 -8.97 -16.59
N PRO A 619 -18.50 -8.84 -15.92
CA PRO A 619 -19.79 -9.04 -16.56
C PRO A 619 -20.04 -7.96 -17.63
N ILE A 620 -20.53 -8.41 -18.78
CA ILE A 620 -21.02 -7.55 -19.86
C ILE A 620 -22.54 -7.61 -19.83
N PHE A 621 -23.16 -6.49 -19.47
CA PHE A 621 -24.61 -6.35 -19.41
C PHE A 621 -25.21 -5.93 -20.76
N ALA A 622 -26.53 -6.02 -20.90
CA ALA A 622 -27.21 -5.56 -22.09
C ALA A 622 -27.09 -4.03 -22.25
N PRO A 623 -27.25 -3.50 -23.47
CA PRO A 623 -27.19 -2.05 -23.70
C PRO A 623 -28.15 -1.29 -22.78
N GLY A 624 -27.62 -0.31 -22.04
CA GLY A 624 -28.38 0.55 -21.13
C GLY A 624 -28.52 0.05 -19.70
N GLU A 625 -28.09 -1.17 -19.37
CA GLU A 625 -28.20 -1.72 -18.01
C GLU A 625 -27.10 -1.22 -17.06
N ASN A 626 -25.84 -1.21 -17.52
CA ASN A 626 -24.69 -0.76 -16.72
C ASN A 626 -24.00 0.51 -17.25
N ALA A 627 -24.60 1.19 -18.23
CA ALA A 627 -24.04 2.38 -18.86
C ALA A 627 -24.86 3.63 -18.49
N TYR A 628 -24.16 4.73 -18.25
CA TYR A 628 -24.80 6.01 -18.01
C TYR A 628 -25.34 6.61 -19.33
N PRO A 629 -26.63 7.03 -19.40
CA PRO A 629 -27.21 7.62 -20.61
C PRO A 629 -26.47 8.89 -21.05
N LYS A 630 -26.21 9.01 -22.36
CA LYS A 630 -25.45 10.16 -22.91
C LYS A 630 -26.27 11.45 -22.96
N GLU A 631 -27.59 11.30 -22.92
CA GLU A 631 -28.56 12.39 -23.00
C GLU A 631 -28.73 13.11 -21.65
N LEU A 632 -28.31 12.47 -20.55
CA LEU A 632 -28.37 13.05 -19.22
C LEU A 632 -27.13 13.89 -18.93
N PRO A 633 -27.23 14.97 -18.12
CA PRO A 633 -26.08 15.72 -17.67
C PRO A 633 -25.06 14.79 -16.99
N PRO A 634 -23.75 14.95 -17.26
CA PRO A 634 -22.73 14.07 -16.71
C PRO A 634 -22.66 14.19 -15.17
N ILE A 635 -22.40 13.07 -14.52
CA ILE A 635 -22.12 13.02 -13.09
C ILE A 635 -20.60 12.96 -12.92
N THR A 636 -20.10 13.76 -12.01
CA THR A 636 -18.69 13.78 -11.59
C THR A 636 -18.61 13.48 -10.10
N PRO A 637 -17.46 13.02 -9.58
CA PRO A 637 -17.30 12.82 -8.15
C PRO A 637 -17.57 14.10 -7.34
N GLU A 638 -17.26 15.26 -7.91
CA GLU A 638 -17.52 16.56 -7.29
C GLU A 638 -19.01 16.88 -7.21
N ASN A 639 -19.75 16.79 -8.33
CA ASN A 639 -21.17 17.12 -8.29
C ASN A 639 -21.99 16.12 -7.48
N TYR A 640 -21.57 14.84 -7.43
CA TYR A 640 -22.20 13.84 -6.58
C TYR A 640 -21.95 14.13 -5.09
N ARG A 641 -20.73 14.53 -4.70
CA ARG A 641 -20.45 15.00 -3.33
C ARG A 641 -21.29 16.21 -2.95
N ASN A 642 -21.43 17.16 -3.87
CA ASN A 642 -22.27 18.35 -3.66
C ASN A 642 -23.74 17.96 -3.49
N HIS A 643 -24.25 17.01 -4.29
CA HIS A 643 -25.59 16.46 -4.14
C HIS A 643 -25.81 15.82 -2.76
N LEU A 644 -24.90 14.96 -2.30
CA LEU A 644 -25.00 14.32 -0.97
C LEU A 644 -24.96 15.34 0.17
N HIS A 645 -24.08 16.35 0.07
CA HIS A 645 -24.02 17.44 1.04
C HIS A 645 -25.33 18.25 1.04
N ALA A 646 -25.87 18.55 -0.14
CA ALA A 646 -27.13 19.27 -0.28
C ALA A 646 -28.32 18.49 0.27
N GLU A 647 -28.43 17.20 -0.05
CA GLU A 647 -29.47 16.31 0.46
C GLU A 647 -29.45 16.26 1.99
N LYS A 648 -28.27 16.03 2.59
CA LYS A 648 -28.11 16.00 4.04
C LYS A 648 -28.48 17.32 4.70
N ARG A 649 -28.01 18.46 4.16
CA ARG A 649 -28.30 19.80 4.69
C ARG A 649 -29.79 20.11 4.64
N LEU A 650 -30.46 19.78 3.52
CA LEU A 650 -31.90 19.97 3.37
C LEU A 650 -32.69 19.08 4.33
N ALA A 651 -32.26 17.83 4.53
CA ALA A 651 -32.87 16.91 5.51
C ALA A 651 -32.69 17.39 6.95
N ASP A 652 -31.50 17.87 7.34
CA ASP A 652 -31.25 18.42 8.67
C ASP A 652 -32.04 19.72 8.91
N ALA A 653 -32.24 20.54 7.89
CA ALA A 653 -33.11 21.71 7.97
C ALA A 653 -34.59 21.34 8.12
N ALA A 654 -35.07 20.34 7.36
CA ALA A 654 -36.42 19.80 7.51
C ALA A 654 -36.65 19.16 8.90
N ALA A 655 -35.60 18.60 9.51
CA ALA A 655 -35.60 18.08 10.86
C ALA A 655 -35.41 19.16 11.95
N GLY A 656 -35.29 20.45 11.57
CA GLY A 656 -35.13 21.57 12.49
C GLY A 656 -33.76 21.68 13.17
N LYS A 657 -32.76 20.92 12.72
CA LYS A 657 -31.39 20.94 13.29
C LYS A 657 -30.56 22.12 12.79
N VAL A 658 -30.88 22.63 11.60
CA VAL A 658 -30.18 23.74 10.95
C VAL A 658 -31.20 24.73 10.41
N GLN A 659 -31.00 26.03 10.62
CA GLN A 659 -31.78 27.07 9.94
C GLN A 659 -31.09 27.43 8.61
N LEU A 660 -31.87 27.43 7.53
CA LEU A 660 -31.42 27.82 6.19
C LEU A 660 -32.24 29.02 5.72
N SER A 661 -31.58 29.99 5.08
CA SER A 661 -32.29 31.05 4.37
C SER A 661 -32.97 30.50 3.11
N GLU A 662 -33.94 31.24 2.56
CA GLU A 662 -34.56 30.86 1.27
C GLU A 662 -33.52 30.80 0.14
N ALA A 663 -32.54 31.72 0.15
CA ALA A 663 -31.46 31.77 -0.84
C ALA A 663 -30.52 30.55 -0.73
N ASP A 664 -30.14 30.16 0.49
CA ASP A 664 -29.29 28.97 0.71
C ASP A 664 -30.04 27.69 0.33
N THR A 665 -31.35 27.64 0.63
CA THR A 665 -32.21 26.52 0.24
C THR A 665 -32.29 26.39 -1.28
N ALA A 666 -32.39 27.50 -2.03
CA ALA A 666 -32.40 27.49 -3.48
C ALA A 666 -31.07 26.97 -4.07
N LYS A 667 -29.93 27.45 -3.57
CA LYS A 667 -28.60 26.99 -3.99
C LYS A 667 -28.37 25.50 -3.73
N LEU A 668 -28.81 24.99 -2.57
CA LEU A 668 -28.70 23.56 -2.26
C LEU A 668 -29.56 22.72 -3.23
N LYS A 669 -30.76 23.18 -3.57
CA LYS A 669 -31.62 22.50 -4.55
C LYS A 669 -31.01 22.47 -5.96
N GLU A 670 -30.31 23.52 -6.38
CA GLU A 670 -29.58 23.56 -7.66
C GLU A 670 -28.43 22.54 -7.71
N SER A 671 -27.89 22.15 -6.55
CA SER A 671 -26.81 21.16 -6.45
C SER A 671 -27.31 19.71 -6.42
N LEU A 672 -28.63 19.49 -6.41
CA LEU A 672 -29.21 18.15 -6.44
C LEU A 672 -29.17 17.57 -7.85
N LEU A 673 -28.82 16.29 -7.95
CA LEU A 673 -29.03 15.52 -9.17
C LEU A 673 -30.52 15.40 -9.47
N ASN A 674 -30.87 15.38 -10.76
CA ASN A 674 -32.25 15.19 -11.17
C ASN A 674 -32.67 13.71 -11.14
N ASP A 675 -33.98 13.47 -11.22
CA ASP A 675 -34.56 12.12 -11.14
C ASP A 675 -34.02 11.16 -12.20
N GLY A 676 -33.72 11.65 -13.42
CA GLY A 676 -33.12 10.85 -14.49
C GLY A 676 -31.70 10.40 -14.13
N GLN A 677 -30.89 11.29 -13.57
CA GLN A 677 -29.54 10.98 -13.08
C GLN A 677 -29.57 9.96 -11.95
N LEU A 678 -30.46 10.14 -10.97
CA LEU A 678 -30.65 9.22 -9.84
C LEU A 678 -31.17 7.84 -10.29
N ALA A 679 -32.11 7.81 -11.23
CA ALA A 679 -32.61 6.58 -11.83
C ALA A 679 -31.50 5.83 -12.59
N ALA A 680 -30.66 6.54 -13.35
CA ALA A 680 -29.50 5.96 -14.03
C ALA A 680 -28.50 5.36 -13.04
N LEU A 681 -28.13 6.10 -11.98
CA LEU A 681 -27.25 5.57 -10.92
C LEU A 681 -27.86 4.33 -10.24
N SER A 682 -29.16 4.37 -9.93
CA SER A 682 -29.87 3.23 -9.32
C SER A 682 -29.89 2.01 -10.24
N ASN A 683 -30.07 2.21 -11.54
CA ASN A 683 -30.01 1.12 -12.53
C ASN A 683 -28.61 0.51 -12.60
N MET A 684 -27.56 1.34 -12.70
CA MET A 684 -26.18 0.88 -12.75
C MET A 684 -25.78 0.14 -11.46
N LYS A 685 -26.25 0.59 -10.30
CA LYS A 685 -25.99 -0.07 -9.00
C LYS A 685 -26.58 -1.49 -8.91
N LYS A 686 -27.54 -1.83 -9.76
CA LYS A 686 -28.15 -3.17 -9.82
C LYS A 686 -27.43 -4.12 -10.78
N HIS A 687 -26.43 -3.63 -11.50
CA HIS A 687 -25.74 -4.34 -12.59
C HIS A 687 -24.22 -4.23 -12.41
N THR A 688 -23.69 -4.89 -11.38
CA THR A 688 -22.26 -4.82 -11.06
C THR A 688 -21.55 -6.16 -11.23
N ASP A 689 -22.19 -7.27 -10.93
CA ASP A 689 -21.54 -8.58 -10.85
C ASP A 689 -22.18 -9.65 -11.80
N PHE A 690 -21.56 -10.85 -11.87
CA PHE A 690 -22.10 -11.94 -12.69
C PHE A 690 -23.44 -12.50 -12.15
N ASN A 691 -23.72 -12.36 -10.87
CA ASN A 691 -25.01 -12.77 -10.30
C ASN A 691 -26.13 -11.81 -10.74
N ASP A 692 -25.87 -10.51 -10.78
CA ASP A 692 -26.76 -9.51 -11.34
C ASP A 692 -26.98 -9.74 -12.85
N LEU A 693 -25.93 -10.15 -13.57
CA LEU A 693 -26.07 -10.55 -14.98
C LEU A 693 -27.00 -11.76 -15.15
N SER A 694 -26.97 -12.71 -14.20
CA SER A 694 -27.89 -13.86 -14.17
C SER A 694 -29.33 -13.46 -13.89
N GLU A 695 -29.55 -12.65 -12.85
CA GLU A 695 -30.88 -12.48 -12.24
C GLU A 695 -31.59 -11.18 -12.64
N ARG A 696 -30.87 -10.17 -13.13
CA ARG A 696 -31.42 -8.82 -13.38
C ARG A 696 -31.25 -8.35 -14.82
N SER A 697 -30.22 -8.82 -15.50
CA SER A 697 -30.02 -8.52 -16.92
C SER A 697 -31.01 -9.27 -17.79
N SER A 698 -31.41 -8.63 -18.89
CA SER A 698 -32.12 -9.28 -19.99
C SER A 698 -31.33 -10.42 -20.66
N LEU A 699 -30.00 -10.48 -20.47
CA LEU A 699 -29.17 -11.59 -20.97
C LEU A 699 -29.30 -12.88 -20.14
N GLY A 700 -29.67 -12.76 -18.87
CA GLY A 700 -29.91 -13.86 -17.93
C GLY A 700 -28.75 -14.85 -17.77
N LYS A 701 -29.09 -16.06 -17.27
CA LYS A 701 -28.16 -17.19 -17.07
C LYS A 701 -27.37 -17.56 -18.32
N ASP A 702 -28.01 -17.56 -19.49
CA ASP A 702 -27.34 -17.84 -20.77
C ASP A 702 -26.28 -16.78 -21.10
N GLY A 703 -26.50 -15.53 -20.70
CA GLY A 703 -25.53 -14.44 -20.80
C GLY A 703 -24.26 -14.73 -20.00
N VAL A 704 -24.41 -15.18 -18.76
CA VAL A 704 -23.30 -15.59 -17.90
C VAL A 704 -22.58 -16.79 -18.53
N GLU A 705 -23.31 -17.84 -18.93
CA GLU A 705 -22.74 -19.05 -19.49
C GLU A 705 -21.86 -18.75 -20.71
N ARG A 706 -22.37 -17.97 -21.68
CA ARG A 706 -21.62 -17.58 -22.87
C ARG A 706 -20.33 -16.83 -22.53
N GLN A 707 -20.42 -15.85 -21.63
CA GLN A 707 -19.27 -15.00 -21.29
C GLN A 707 -18.20 -15.76 -20.54
N VAL A 708 -18.59 -16.47 -19.49
CA VAL A 708 -17.67 -17.17 -18.58
C VAL A 708 -17.02 -18.35 -19.29
N ARG A 709 -17.79 -19.21 -19.99
CA ARG A 709 -17.24 -20.36 -20.72
C ARG A 709 -16.29 -19.92 -21.83
N SER A 710 -16.64 -18.87 -22.58
CA SER A 710 -15.75 -18.34 -23.61
C SER A 710 -14.45 -17.81 -23.00
N ALA A 711 -14.52 -17.08 -21.89
CA ALA A 711 -13.35 -16.46 -21.28
C ALA A 711 -12.41 -17.51 -20.65
N VAL A 712 -12.96 -18.45 -19.88
CA VAL A 712 -12.20 -19.55 -19.27
C VAL A 712 -11.68 -20.52 -20.33
N GLY A 713 -12.51 -20.87 -21.32
CA GLY A 713 -12.10 -21.71 -22.44
C GLY A 713 -10.92 -21.13 -23.21
N LYS A 714 -10.90 -19.82 -23.46
CA LYS A 714 -9.74 -19.15 -24.06
C LYS A 714 -8.49 -19.28 -23.21
N VAL A 715 -8.59 -19.06 -21.89
CA VAL A 715 -7.45 -19.21 -20.97
C VAL A 715 -6.90 -20.63 -20.97
N LEU A 716 -7.77 -21.65 -20.98
CA LEU A 716 -7.36 -23.05 -21.06
C LEU A 716 -6.67 -23.39 -22.38
N LEU A 717 -7.16 -22.84 -23.50
CA LEU A 717 -6.51 -23.01 -24.80
C LEU A 717 -5.13 -22.35 -24.85
N ASP A 718 -5.02 -21.10 -24.37
CA ASP A 718 -3.77 -20.36 -24.34
C ASP A 718 -2.71 -21.08 -23.47
N GLU A 719 -3.13 -21.59 -22.29
CA GLU A 719 -2.24 -22.35 -21.40
C GLU A 719 -1.86 -23.72 -21.98
N GLY A 720 -2.79 -24.43 -22.61
CA GLY A 720 -2.50 -25.70 -23.28
C GLY A 720 -1.50 -25.54 -24.44
N GLN A 721 -1.59 -24.45 -25.20
CA GLN A 721 -0.59 -24.11 -26.22
C GLN A 721 0.77 -23.82 -25.60
N ARG A 722 0.80 -23.05 -24.50
CA ARG A 722 2.04 -22.72 -23.77
C ARG A 722 2.74 -23.97 -23.24
N GLN A 723 2.00 -24.89 -22.62
CA GLN A 723 2.53 -26.16 -22.13
C GLN A 723 3.08 -27.03 -23.26
N LYS A 724 2.38 -27.10 -24.41
CA LYS A 724 2.86 -27.83 -25.58
C LYS A 724 4.18 -27.26 -26.12
N VAL A 725 4.31 -25.93 -26.18
CA VAL A 725 5.56 -25.28 -26.60
C VAL A 725 6.70 -25.57 -25.62
N GLN A 726 6.44 -25.53 -24.32
CA GLN A 726 7.44 -25.88 -23.30
C GLN A 726 7.88 -27.35 -23.41
N GLN A 727 6.94 -28.27 -23.64
CA GLN A 727 7.25 -29.69 -23.80
C GLN A 727 8.12 -29.95 -25.05
N LEU A 728 7.81 -29.30 -26.17
CA LEU A 728 8.62 -29.39 -27.39
C LEU A 728 10.04 -28.86 -27.17
N LYS A 729 10.18 -27.71 -26.49
CA LYS A 729 11.50 -27.16 -26.13
C LYS A 729 12.29 -28.11 -25.23
N GLN A 730 11.64 -28.73 -24.25
CA GLN A 730 12.29 -29.70 -23.36
C GLN A 730 12.76 -30.95 -24.13
N GLN A 731 11.93 -31.47 -25.05
CA GLN A 731 12.31 -32.59 -25.91
C GLN A 731 13.50 -32.26 -26.82
N ASP A 732 13.56 -31.04 -27.36
CA ASP A 732 14.70 -30.60 -28.17
C ASP A 732 15.99 -30.51 -27.35
N ILE A 733 15.92 -29.98 -26.11
CA ILE A 733 17.07 -29.93 -25.20
C ILE A 733 17.56 -31.35 -24.89
N GLU A 734 16.67 -32.27 -24.55
CA GLU A 734 17.02 -33.66 -24.27
C GLU A 734 17.63 -34.36 -25.48
N GLN A 735 17.10 -34.13 -26.69
CA GLN A 735 17.68 -34.66 -27.91
C GLN A 735 19.08 -34.08 -28.19
N GLN A 736 19.29 -32.79 -27.95
CA GLN A 736 20.59 -32.16 -28.10
C GLN A 736 21.59 -32.72 -27.08
N GLU A 737 21.20 -32.90 -25.82
CA GLU A 737 22.05 -33.54 -24.81
C GLU A 737 22.39 -34.99 -25.17
N GLN A 738 21.42 -35.76 -25.66
CA GLN A 738 21.66 -37.13 -26.11
C GLN A 738 22.62 -37.18 -27.30
N ARG A 739 22.49 -36.26 -28.27
CA ARG A 739 23.43 -36.12 -29.39
C ARG A 739 24.84 -35.79 -28.89
N GLN A 740 24.97 -34.85 -27.95
CA GLN A 740 26.26 -34.49 -27.35
C GLN A 740 26.87 -35.64 -26.55
N ARG A 741 26.08 -36.40 -25.78
CA ARG A 741 26.55 -37.59 -25.04
C ARG A 741 27.03 -38.69 -25.98
N ARG A 742 26.29 -38.97 -27.06
CA ARG A 742 26.73 -39.92 -28.11
C ARG A 742 28.02 -39.46 -28.76
N ALA A 743 28.14 -38.18 -29.10
CA ALA A 743 29.36 -37.62 -29.68
C ALA A 743 30.59 -37.65 -28.74
N ARG A 744 30.40 -37.76 -27.42
CA ARG A 744 31.48 -37.94 -26.43
C ARG A 744 31.86 -39.40 -26.17
N THR A 745 31.07 -40.36 -26.68
CA THR A 745 31.27 -41.80 -26.47
C THR A 745 31.98 -42.47 -27.67
N TYR A 746 32.04 -41.78 -28.81
CA TYR A 746 32.91 -42.08 -29.94
C TYR A 746 34.17 -41.22 -29.85
#